data_AF-A0A292RQG4-F1
#
_entry.id   AF-A0A292RQG4-F1
#
_cell.length_a   1.000
_cell.length_b   1.000
_cell.length_c   1.000
_cell.angle_alpha   90.00
_cell.angle_beta   90.00
_cell.angle_gamma   90.00
#
_symmetry.space_group_name_H-M   'P 1'
#
loop_
_entity.id
_entity.type
_entity.pdbx_description
1 polymer ?
#
loop_
_entity_poly.entity_id
_entity_poly.type
_entity_poly.pdbx_seq_one_letter_code
_entity_poly.pdbx_strand_id
1 'polypeptide(L)'
;MTYSDGTNSGFSRRNHYVGQPAVKVGSSNFDYYRKPEKSHGFAKRVAFFAYFPLLILWLETDLKIASGFDVLGGFAFTFLFTIVLSAVLVLLCSFSKRRGVNRGIATVLTAVLTIWYGVQMIYYNVFGTMVVVSSVTNGGAGQAFNSIDMIMTAITSRIVFVVLLFVPLAFFIIFGGKLFDFSKVKLKGKLIVLLIAVAFQIGTVLAVGIDRDSSDTKSNYNLYYGELQQVAVCERYGLYTMQRLDISRLMFGYKANIRTNSKPKNKESTADEITKTEQKAQIMSADFSKLTKSTNNDELKSLYEYFDSEEPSYTNEYTGMFKGYNIIFITAESFSQYAIDKDLTPTLWKMYNEGFQFENYYSPAWGVSTTDGEYANLTGLIPKSGVWSFSKSAENNVSFPFTLGEQSRKLGYKTVNAYHNHTYDYYDRDKYLTNIGYDYSAIGKGLDLGENVWPNSDLKMMQKTVDDYINSDSFSVYYMTVSGHGGYSYNTMSERNADLVKDLKYSDEVKGYLAANIELDKAMEYLLARLEKAGKLDNTLICLTDDHYPYSLDEFDGVSELAGHKVDATFEQYKNAWLLWSGSMKKPVKVNTYCSSLDILPTISNMLGLEYDSRMLAGTDVFGNKEPFIVFADRSWISQNGKYNASTGEYTAFKGAKGKDDIDELNNRCNNLFTVSRMILDNNVYAEAFGDTHVTGK
;
A
#
# COMPACT_ATOMS: atom_id res chain seq x y z
N MET A 1 -1.12 80.85 -37.54
CA MET A 1 -0.79 80.59 -36.13
C MET A 1 0.70 80.26 -36.08
N THR A 2 1.56 81.27 -36.00
CA THR A 2 2.11 81.89 -34.76
C THR A 2 3.00 80.91 -33.99
N TYR A 3 4.29 81.11 -33.69
CA TYR A 3 5.37 82.11 -33.90
C TYR A 3 6.66 81.31 -33.54
N SER A 4 7.78 81.43 -34.26
CA SER A 4 9.05 82.13 -33.87
C SER A 4 9.72 81.58 -32.59
N ASP A 5 11.04 81.47 -32.38
CA ASP A 5 12.30 82.04 -32.89
C ASP A 5 13.40 80.99 -32.56
N GLY A 6 14.65 80.98 -33.03
CA GLY A 6 15.45 81.93 -33.78
C GLY A 6 16.94 81.63 -33.53
N THR A 7 17.69 81.48 -34.62
CA THR A 7 19.06 82.02 -34.89
C THR A 7 20.27 81.52 -34.08
N ASN A 8 21.30 80.92 -34.71
CA ASN A 8 22.49 81.47 -35.42
C ASN A 8 23.73 81.01 -34.62
N SER A 9 24.90 80.63 -35.15
CA SER A 9 25.71 80.95 -36.32
C SER A 9 26.82 79.87 -36.42
N GLY A 10 27.52 79.58 -37.52
CA GLY A 10 27.71 80.25 -38.78
C GLY A 10 28.73 79.50 -39.67
N PHE A 11 28.74 79.88 -40.96
CA PHE A 11 29.81 79.78 -41.98
C PHE A 11 30.39 78.38 -42.32
N SER A 12 30.62 77.95 -43.56
CA SER A 12 30.66 78.64 -44.86
C SER A 12 30.83 77.60 -46.00
N ARG A 13 30.12 77.86 -47.11
CA ARG A 13 30.46 77.63 -48.54
C ARG A 13 30.65 76.21 -49.11
N ARG A 14 29.63 75.83 -49.89
CA ARG A 14 29.61 75.25 -51.26
C ARG A 14 30.94 74.76 -51.87
N ASN A 15 30.94 73.52 -52.36
CA ASN A 15 30.91 73.23 -53.82
C ASN A 15 30.70 71.73 -54.11
N HIS A 16 30.02 71.48 -55.23
CA HIS A 16 29.67 70.17 -55.81
C HIS A 16 30.85 69.49 -56.53
N TYR A 17 30.61 68.21 -56.91
CA TYR A 17 31.37 67.28 -57.78
C TYR A 17 32.31 66.30 -57.04
N VAL A 18 31.98 65.01 -56.92
CA VAL A 18 31.96 63.90 -57.93
C VAL A 18 33.36 63.57 -58.45
N GLY A 19 33.82 62.33 -58.22
CA GLY A 19 34.95 61.71 -58.93
C GLY A 19 35.77 60.73 -58.09
N GLN A 20 35.58 59.43 -58.33
CA GLN A 20 36.46 58.31 -57.92
C GLN A 20 37.88 58.41 -58.58
N PRO A 21 38.74 57.36 -58.55
CA PRO A 21 39.56 56.83 -57.44
C PRO A 21 41.06 56.73 -57.83
N ALA A 22 42.01 56.66 -56.87
CA ALA A 22 43.38 56.20 -57.18
C ALA A 22 44.19 55.69 -55.95
N VAL A 23 44.43 54.37 -55.94
CA VAL A 23 45.69 53.61 -55.71
C VAL A 23 46.63 53.99 -54.54
N LYS A 24 46.89 53.03 -53.61
CA LYS A 24 48.21 52.33 -53.43
C LYS A 24 48.25 51.32 -52.26
N VAL A 25 48.45 50.05 -52.63
CA VAL A 25 49.45 49.06 -52.15
C VAL A 25 49.88 49.05 -50.66
N GLY A 26 49.53 47.94 -49.97
CA GLY A 26 50.50 46.99 -49.38
C GLY A 26 50.77 46.98 -47.87
N SER A 27 50.35 45.89 -47.19
CA SER A 27 51.13 45.10 -46.18
C SER A 27 50.24 43.96 -45.63
N SER A 28 50.52 42.71 -46.01
CA SER A 28 51.24 41.66 -45.26
C SER A 28 50.45 40.93 -44.16
N ASN A 29 49.99 39.72 -44.52
CA ASN A 29 50.03 38.46 -43.77
C ASN A 29 50.06 38.52 -42.22
N PHE A 30 48.92 38.22 -41.58
CA PHE A 30 48.83 37.46 -40.32
C PHE A 30 47.40 36.92 -40.15
N ASP A 31 47.01 35.96 -40.99
CA ASP A 31 45.80 35.15 -40.78
C ASP A 31 46.21 33.68 -40.69
N TYR A 32 46.57 33.25 -39.48
CA TYR A 32 46.74 31.82 -39.17
C TYR A 32 46.03 31.49 -37.85
N TYR A 33 45.09 30.54 -37.94
CA TYR A 33 44.33 29.87 -36.88
C TYR A 33 43.07 30.54 -36.32
N ARG A 34 42.04 30.68 -37.17
CA ARG A 34 40.64 30.53 -36.71
C ARG A 34 40.19 29.09 -36.99
N LYS A 35 40.26 28.20 -35.99
CA LYS A 35 39.60 26.88 -36.04
C LYS A 35 38.09 27.09 -36.32
N PRO A 36 37.44 26.26 -37.13
CA PRO A 36 36.07 26.50 -37.57
C PRO A 36 35.07 26.32 -36.41
N GLU A 37 34.13 27.26 -36.27
CA GLU A 37 32.98 27.32 -35.33
C GLU A 37 32.04 26.09 -35.33
N LYS A 38 32.33 25.03 -36.10
CA LYS A 38 31.48 23.84 -36.21
C LYS A 38 31.46 22.97 -34.93
N SER A 39 32.48 23.03 -34.06
CA SER A 39 32.56 22.16 -32.87
C SER A 39 31.56 22.53 -31.76
N HIS A 40 31.26 23.82 -31.60
CA HIS A 40 30.38 24.30 -30.52
C HIS A 40 28.91 23.90 -30.74
N GLY A 41 28.45 23.85 -31.99
CA GLY A 41 27.07 23.44 -32.30
C GLY A 41 26.82 21.94 -32.08
N PHE A 42 27.82 21.09 -32.35
CA PHE A 42 27.72 19.65 -32.12
C PHE A 42 27.71 19.33 -30.62
N ALA A 43 28.62 19.92 -29.84
CA ALA A 43 28.69 19.71 -28.39
C ALA A 43 27.38 20.11 -27.68
N LYS A 44 26.78 21.25 -28.04
CA LYS A 44 25.49 21.69 -27.47
C LYS A 44 24.31 20.77 -27.83
N ARG A 45 24.36 20.11 -28.99
CA ARG A 45 23.36 19.10 -29.37
C ARG A 45 23.53 17.84 -28.56
N VAL A 46 24.76 17.32 -28.46
CA VAL A 46 25.06 16.14 -27.63
C VAL A 46 24.64 16.40 -26.18
N ALA A 47 24.98 17.57 -25.63
CA ALA A 47 24.57 17.97 -24.29
C ALA A 47 23.04 17.99 -24.12
N PHE A 48 22.29 18.45 -25.12
CA PHE A 48 20.83 18.44 -25.09
C PHE A 48 20.25 17.02 -25.13
N PHE A 49 20.82 16.13 -25.94
CA PHE A 49 20.43 14.71 -25.96
C PHE A 49 20.75 14.00 -24.64
N ALA A 50 21.81 14.40 -23.95
CA ALA A 50 22.21 13.86 -22.65
C ALA A 50 21.45 14.48 -21.46
N TYR A 51 20.76 15.61 -21.66
CA TYR A 51 20.10 16.34 -20.57
C TYR A 51 19.02 15.51 -19.86
N PHE A 52 18.03 14.99 -20.59
CA PHE A 52 16.94 14.22 -19.98
C PHE A 52 17.40 12.90 -19.32
N PRO A 53 18.31 12.11 -19.92
CA PRO A 53 18.86 10.95 -19.24
C PRO A 53 19.54 11.31 -17.92
N LEU A 54 20.37 12.36 -17.91
CA LEU A 54 21.06 12.80 -16.70
C LEU A 54 20.10 13.38 -15.65
N LEU A 55 19.09 14.14 -16.09
CA LEU A 55 18.04 14.65 -15.21
C LEU A 55 17.29 13.49 -14.53
N ILE A 56 16.80 12.53 -15.31
CA ILE A 56 16.01 11.42 -14.76
C ILE A 56 16.88 10.58 -13.83
N LEU A 57 18.13 10.25 -14.21
CA LEU A 57 19.03 9.51 -13.32
C LEU A 57 19.34 10.26 -12.02
N TRP A 58 19.46 11.59 -12.07
CA TRP A 58 19.59 12.41 -10.86
C TRP A 58 18.36 12.26 -9.96
N LEU A 59 17.15 12.46 -10.52
CA LEU A 59 15.90 12.38 -9.77
C LEU A 59 15.66 10.96 -9.20
N GLU A 60 15.95 9.92 -9.98
CA GLU A 60 15.89 8.50 -9.54
C GLU A 60 16.88 8.23 -8.41
N THR A 61 18.12 8.70 -8.53
CA THR A 61 19.13 8.48 -7.48
C THR A 61 18.73 9.16 -6.18
N ASP A 62 18.25 10.40 -6.26
CA ASP A 62 17.80 11.17 -5.10
C ASP A 62 16.59 10.53 -4.42
N LEU A 63 15.59 10.10 -5.21
CA LEU A 63 14.43 9.34 -4.70
C LEU A 63 14.85 8.04 -4.03
N LYS A 64 15.69 7.23 -4.67
CA LYS A 64 16.15 5.94 -4.11
C LYS A 64 16.88 6.14 -2.77
N ILE A 65 17.78 7.12 -2.68
CA ILE A 65 18.50 7.39 -1.42
C ILE A 65 17.53 7.87 -0.33
N ALA A 66 16.61 8.79 -0.66
CA ALA A 66 15.63 9.29 0.29
C ALA A 66 14.69 8.19 0.82
N SER A 67 14.36 7.22 -0.04
CA SER A 67 13.51 6.06 0.27
C SER A 67 14.26 4.88 0.90
N GLY A 68 15.60 4.93 1.00
CA GLY A 68 16.41 3.82 1.52
C GLY A 68 16.56 2.62 0.58
N PHE A 69 16.29 2.81 -0.71
CA PHE A 69 16.40 1.76 -1.73
C PHE A 69 17.86 1.48 -2.13
N ASP A 70 18.10 0.28 -2.65
CA ASP A 70 19.38 -0.03 -3.29
C ASP A 70 19.52 0.76 -4.62
N VAL A 71 20.48 1.68 -4.63
CA VAL A 71 20.79 2.51 -5.79
C VAL A 71 21.47 1.70 -6.90
N LEU A 72 22.28 0.70 -6.54
CA LEU A 72 23.04 -0.12 -7.48
C LEU A 72 22.19 -1.29 -8.01
N GLY A 73 21.36 -1.86 -7.14
CA GLY A 73 20.33 -2.84 -7.47
C GLY A 73 19.42 -2.33 -8.58
N GLY A 74 19.48 -2.97 -9.74
CA GLY A 74 18.64 -2.61 -10.89
C GLY A 74 19.09 -1.37 -11.67
N PHE A 75 20.21 -0.71 -11.32
CA PHE A 75 20.70 0.49 -12.03
C PHE A 75 20.76 0.30 -13.55
N ALA A 76 21.21 -0.87 -14.01
CA ALA A 76 21.26 -1.19 -15.44
C ALA A 76 19.87 -1.12 -16.09
N PHE A 77 18.83 -1.70 -15.46
CA PHE A 77 17.48 -1.62 -15.99
C PHE A 77 16.90 -0.21 -15.90
N THR A 78 17.08 0.49 -14.77
CA THR A 78 16.66 1.90 -14.62
C THR A 78 17.27 2.76 -15.72
N PHE A 79 18.57 2.60 -15.99
CA PHE A 79 19.28 3.31 -17.06
C PHE A 79 18.70 3.01 -18.44
N LEU A 80 18.51 1.72 -18.77
CA LEU A 80 18.01 1.30 -20.08
C LEU A 80 16.59 1.81 -20.34
N PHE A 81 15.66 1.74 -19.36
CA PHE A 81 14.33 2.30 -19.51
C PHE A 81 14.33 3.83 -19.56
N THR A 82 15.23 4.48 -18.82
CA THR A 82 15.40 5.95 -18.83
C THR A 82 15.79 6.46 -20.22
N ILE A 83 16.61 5.73 -20.98
CA ILE A 83 16.97 6.11 -22.36
C ILE A 83 15.72 6.21 -23.24
N VAL A 84 14.77 5.29 -23.09
CA VAL A 84 13.53 5.24 -23.87
C VAL A 84 12.67 6.47 -23.58
N LEU A 85 12.41 6.78 -22.31
CA LEU A 85 11.67 8.00 -21.91
C LEU A 85 12.39 9.25 -22.40
N SER A 86 13.70 9.32 -22.19
CA SER A 86 14.53 10.46 -22.58
C SER A 86 14.45 10.76 -24.08
N ALA A 87 14.46 9.71 -24.92
CA ALA A 87 14.30 9.86 -26.35
C ALA A 87 12.96 10.54 -26.70
N VAL A 88 11.86 10.14 -26.04
CA VAL A 88 10.54 10.76 -26.23
C VAL A 88 10.55 12.23 -25.80
N LEU A 89 11.09 12.55 -24.63
CA LEU A 89 11.15 13.91 -24.09
C LEU A 89 11.98 14.85 -24.99
N VAL A 90 13.12 14.37 -25.50
CA VAL A 90 13.96 15.13 -26.44
C VAL A 90 13.19 15.41 -27.75
N LEU A 91 12.40 14.46 -28.24
CA LEU A 91 11.58 14.66 -29.45
C LEU A 91 10.47 15.71 -29.24
N LEU A 92 9.82 15.69 -28.07
CA LEU A 92 8.85 16.72 -27.65
C LEU A 92 9.50 18.10 -27.49
N CYS A 93 10.77 18.14 -27.10
CA CYS A 93 11.50 19.40 -26.94
C CYS A 93 12.20 19.87 -28.22
N SER A 94 11.97 19.23 -29.38
CA SER A 94 12.67 19.56 -30.63
C SER A 94 11.78 19.60 -31.87
N PHE A 95 10.46 19.72 -31.71
CA PHE A 95 9.53 19.76 -32.85
C PHE A 95 9.38 21.16 -33.49
N SER A 96 9.47 22.23 -32.71
CA SER A 96 9.19 23.59 -33.19
C SER A 96 10.40 24.20 -33.89
N LYS A 97 10.15 25.04 -34.91
CA LYS A 97 11.20 25.88 -35.51
C LYS A 97 11.65 27.00 -34.56
N ARG A 98 10.79 27.39 -33.61
CA ARG A 98 11.08 28.45 -32.63
C ARG A 98 11.83 27.88 -31.42
N ARG A 99 13.11 28.25 -31.27
CA ARG A 99 13.97 27.77 -30.17
C ARG A 99 13.40 28.08 -28.77
N GLY A 100 12.79 29.26 -28.61
CA GLY A 100 12.18 29.65 -27.33
C GLY A 100 11.02 28.74 -26.90
N VAL A 101 10.22 28.26 -27.86
CA VAL A 101 9.11 27.33 -27.60
C VAL A 101 9.65 25.98 -27.12
N ASN A 102 10.63 25.43 -27.84
CA ASN A 102 11.29 24.17 -27.46
C ASN A 102 11.95 24.24 -26.08
N ARG A 103 12.62 25.36 -25.76
CA ARG A 103 13.20 25.60 -24.44
C ARG A 103 12.12 25.70 -23.36
N GLY A 104 11.03 26.43 -23.62
CA GLY A 104 9.91 26.54 -22.68
C GLY A 104 9.28 25.19 -22.37
N ILE A 105 9.06 24.35 -23.39
CA ILE A 105 8.56 22.98 -23.21
C ILE A 105 9.53 22.16 -22.35
N ALA A 106 10.84 22.22 -22.63
CA ALA A 106 11.84 21.51 -21.84
C ALA A 106 11.87 21.97 -20.37
N THR A 107 11.69 23.27 -20.10
CA THR A 107 11.58 23.80 -18.74
C THR A 107 10.34 23.25 -18.04
N VAL A 108 9.18 23.27 -18.70
CA VAL A 108 7.92 22.76 -18.12
C VAL A 108 8.03 21.26 -17.84
N LEU A 109 8.55 20.47 -18.79
CA LEU A 109 8.73 19.02 -18.60
C LEU A 109 9.72 18.72 -17.46
N THR A 110 10.80 19.51 -17.33
CA THR A 110 11.73 19.39 -16.20
C THR A 110 11.01 19.68 -14.88
N ALA A 111 10.23 20.76 -14.81
CA ALA A 111 9.50 21.12 -13.60
C ALA A 111 8.45 20.08 -13.21
N VAL A 112 7.70 19.55 -14.18
CA VAL A 112 6.71 18.49 -13.96
C VAL A 112 7.39 17.22 -13.43
N LEU A 113 8.50 16.79 -14.03
CA LEU A 113 9.26 15.63 -13.53
C LEU A 113 9.76 15.88 -12.11
N THR A 114 10.40 17.02 -11.84
CA THR A 114 10.90 17.36 -10.50
C THR A 114 9.79 17.35 -9.45
N ILE A 115 8.65 18.01 -9.71
CA ILE A 115 7.51 18.05 -8.78
C ILE A 115 6.98 16.63 -8.55
N TRP A 116 6.86 15.84 -9.61
CA TRP A 116 6.30 14.50 -9.52
C TRP A 116 7.18 13.53 -8.73
N TYR A 117 8.50 13.58 -8.89
CA TYR A 117 9.43 12.84 -8.02
C TYR A 117 9.34 13.32 -6.56
N GLY A 118 9.14 14.62 -6.34
CA GLY A 118 8.91 15.16 -5.00
C GLY A 118 7.63 14.61 -4.36
N VAL A 119 6.52 14.58 -5.10
CA VAL A 119 5.25 13.98 -4.63
C VAL A 119 5.46 12.52 -4.24
N GLN A 120 6.15 11.74 -5.07
CA GLN A 120 6.41 10.32 -4.80
C GLN A 120 7.30 10.11 -3.58
N MET A 121 8.34 10.92 -3.40
CA MET A 121 9.21 10.87 -2.23
C MET A 121 8.45 11.13 -0.93
N ILE A 122 7.62 12.18 -0.91
CA ILE A 122 6.82 12.51 0.28
C ILE A 122 5.76 11.44 0.53
N TYR A 123 5.09 10.96 -0.52
CA TYR A 123 4.09 9.90 -0.38
C TYR A 123 4.70 8.60 0.16
N TYR A 124 5.87 8.20 -0.34
CA TYR A 124 6.60 7.04 0.19
C TYR A 124 7.02 7.22 1.65
N ASN A 125 7.45 8.42 2.05
CA ASN A 125 7.80 8.67 3.44
C ASN A 125 6.60 8.55 4.39
N VAL A 126 5.39 8.83 3.90
CA VAL A 126 4.16 8.77 4.71
C VAL A 126 3.55 7.37 4.72
N PHE A 127 3.43 6.73 3.56
CA PHE A 127 2.65 5.50 3.39
C PHE A 127 3.50 4.24 3.15
N GLY A 128 4.82 4.38 3.00
CA GLY A 128 5.71 3.26 2.66
C GLY A 128 5.49 2.66 1.26
N THR A 129 4.68 3.31 0.41
CA THR A 129 4.40 2.88 -0.97
C THR A 129 4.52 4.03 -1.97
N MET A 130 4.47 3.72 -3.26
CA MET A 130 4.51 4.72 -4.33
C MET A 130 3.10 5.01 -4.85
N VAL A 131 2.82 6.26 -5.22
CA VAL A 131 1.52 6.64 -5.81
C VAL A 131 1.38 5.95 -7.16
N VAL A 132 0.29 5.20 -7.30
CA VAL A 132 -0.19 4.68 -8.58
C VAL A 132 -1.35 5.52 -9.07
N VAL A 133 -1.45 5.71 -10.38
CA VAL A 133 -2.45 6.58 -11.02
C VAL A 133 -3.87 6.08 -10.72
N SER A 134 -4.04 4.76 -10.66
CA SER A 134 -5.31 4.11 -10.28
C SER A 134 -5.81 4.48 -8.88
N SER A 135 -4.90 4.83 -7.96
CA SER A 135 -5.25 5.18 -6.58
C SER A 135 -5.68 6.65 -6.45
N VAL A 136 -5.20 7.53 -7.33
CA VAL A 136 -5.57 8.96 -7.38
C VAL A 136 -6.96 9.17 -7.96
N THR A 137 -7.36 8.37 -8.95
CA THR A 137 -8.67 8.53 -9.64
C THR A 137 -9.86 8.18 -8.75
N ASN A 138 -9.65 7.39 -7.68
CA ASN A 138 -10.71 6.88 -6.82
C ASN A 138 -10.83 7.63 -5.48
N GLY A 139 -10.23 8.82 -5.36
CA GLY A 139 -10.40 9.71 -4.19
C GLY A 139 -9.60 9.34 -2.93
N GLY A 140 -9.22 8.07 -2.74
CA GLY A 140 -8.51 7.60 -1.55
C GLY A 140 -7.19 8.32 -1.27
N ALA A 141 -6.39 8.60 -2.31
CA ALA A 141 -5.11 9.31 -2.14
C ALA A 141 -5.31 10.78 -1.70
N GLY A 142 -6.39 11.43 -2.18
CA GLY A 142 -6.70 12.81 -1.80
C GLY A 142 -7.14 12.94 -0.34
N GLN A 143 -7.88 11.95 0.17
CA GLN A 143 -8.30 11.91 1.58
C GLN A 143 -7.16 11.55 2.54
N ALA A 144 -6.20 10.75 2.10
CA ALA A 144 -5.00 10.42 2.86
C ALA A 144 -4.11 11.65 3.13
N PHE A 145 -4.22 12.69 2.29
CA PHE A 145 -3.54 13.98 2.45
C PHE A 145 -4.31 15.02 3.29
N ASN A 146 -5.42 14.64 3.94
CA ASN A 146 -6.22 15.59 4.73
C ASN A 146 -5.54 16.10 6.01
N SER A 147 -4.39 15.53 6.38
CA SER A 147 -3.58 16.00 7.52
C SER A 147 -2.40 16.85 7.02
N ILE A 148 -2.58 18.17 6.95
CA ILE A 148 -1.53 19.13 6.56
C ILE A 148 -0.26 18.92 7.41
N ASP A 149 -0.42 18.64 8.69
CA ASP A 149 0.70 18.42 9.62
C ASP A 149 1.54 17.19 9.25
N MET A 150 0.90 16.12 8.76
CA MET A 150 1.60 14.92 8.30
C MET A 150 2.43 15.22 7.05
N ILE A 151 1.88 15.97 6.10
CA ILE A 151 2.59 16.39 4.89
C ILE A 151 3.77 17.30 5.23
N MET A 152 3.55 18.28 6.11
CA MET A 152 4.59 19.22 6.51
C MET A 152 5.71 18.53 7.29
N THR A 153 5.37 17.58 8.16
CA THR A 153 6.33 16.73 8.87
C THR A 153 7.17 15.92 7.88
N ALA A 154 6.52 15.23 6.92
CA ALA A 154 7.22 14.46 5.90
C ALA A 154 8.12 15.30 4.98
N ILE A 155 7.69 16.51 4.60
CA ILE A 155 8.52 17.45 3.85
C ILE A 155 9.73 17.90 4.67
N THR A 156 9.51 18.20 5.96
CA THR A 156 10.57 18.69 6.85
C THR A 156 11.59 17.59 7.13
N SER A 157 11.16 16.35 7.37
CA SER A 157 12.06 15.21 7.60
C SER A 157 12.91 14.87 6.38
N ARG A 158 12.46 15.23 5.16
CA ARG A 158 13.17 15.01 3.89
C ARG A 158 13.67 16.27 3.20
N ILE A 159 13.78 17.39 3.93
CA ILE A 159 14.03 18.72 3.32
C ILE A 159 15.30 18.78 2.46
N VAL A 160 16.36 18.06 2.86
CA VAL A 160 17.63 18.00 2.10
C VAL A 160 17.40 17.40 0.71
N PHE A 161 16.70 16.27 0.64
CA PHE A 161 16.38 15.58 -0.62
C PHE A 161 15.38 16.39 -1.44
N VAL A 162 14.38 17.00 -0.80
CA VAL A 162 13.45 17.90 -1.50
C VAL A 162 14.23 19.03 -2.20
N VAL A 163 15.19 19.68 -1.53
CA VAL A 163 16.02 20.71 -2.15
C VAL A 163 16.87 20.16 -3.31
N LEU A 164 17.45 18.96 -3.16
CA LEU A 164 18.28 18.32 -4.18
C LEU A 164 17.50 18.02 -5.47
N LEU A 165 16.22 17.64 -5.39
CA LEU A 165 15.35 17.44 -6.56
C LEU A 165 15.22 18.68 -7.44
N PHE A 166 15.24 19.88 -6.85
CA PHE A 166 15.09 21.16 -7.58
C PHE A 166 16.39 21.70 -8.18
N VAL A 167 17.55 21.14 -7.82
CA VAL A 167 18.86 21.60 -8.33
C VAL A 167 18.96 21.51 -9.86
N PRO A 168 18.60 20.40 -10.54
CA PRO A 168 18.62 20.33 -11.99
C PRO A 168 17.71 21.35 -12.67
N LEU A 169 16.53 21.62 -12.10
CA LEU A 169 15.59 22.61 -12.62
C LEU A 169 16.18 24.03 -12.52
N ALA A 170 16.72 24.39 -11.37
CA ALA A 170 17.39 25.68 -11.18
C ALA A 170 18.56 25.85 -12.15
N PHE A 171 19.41 24.81 -12.27
CA PHE A 171 20.52 24.78 -13.22
C PHE A 171 20.04 24.98 -14.67
N PHE A 172 18.97 24.29 -15.07
CA PHE A 172 18.42 24.39 -16.42
C PHE A 172 17.84 25.78 -16.71
N ILE A 173 17.15 26.40 -15.76
CA ILE A 173 16.62 27.76 -15.90
C ILE A 173 17.75 28.76 -16.14
N ILE A 174 18.81 28.69 -15.32
CA ILE A 174 19.94 29.63 -15.35
C ILE A 174 20.84 29.41 -16.58
N PHE A 175 21.25 28.16 -16.84
CA PHE A 175 22.29 27.84 -17.81
C PHE A 175 21.78 27.20 -19.11
N GLY A 176 20.55 26.71 -19.15
CA GLY A 176 20.06 25.87 -20.25
C GLY A 176 20.11 26.55 -21.61
N GLY A 177 19.83 27.86 -21.68
CA GLY A 177 19.93 28.64 -22.92
C GLY A 177 21.36 28.81 -23.45
N LYS A 178 22.38 28.67 -22.58
CA LYS A 178 23.80 28.75 -22.96
C LYS A 178 24.36 27.39 -23.36
N LEU A 179 23.95 26.32 -22.67
CA LEU A 179 24.53 24.98 -22.77
C LEU A 179 23.88 24.07 -23.82
N PHE A 180 22.59 24.26 -24.13
CA PHE A 180 21.83 23.31 -24.95
C PHE A 180 21.36 23.92 -26.29
N ASP A 181 21.30 23.10 -27.35
CA ASP A 181 20.75 23.49 -28.66
C ASP A 181 19.30 23.00 -28.83
N PHE A 182 18.34 23.90 -28.61
CA PHE A 182 16.90 23.66 -28.80
C PHE A 182 16.42 23.83 -30.25
N SER A 183 17.29 23.58 -31.23
CA SER A 183 16.90 23.65 -32.64
C SER A 183 16.02 22.47 -33.06
N LYS A 184 15.20 22.70 -34.09
CA LYS A 184 14.33 21.65 -34.64
C LYS A 184 15.16 20.48 -35.15
N VAL A 185 14.87 19.27 -34.67
CA VAL A 185 15.49 18.05 -35.19
C VAL A 185 14.84 17.67 -36.52
N LYS A 186 15.68 17.38 -37.53
CA LYS A 186 15.23 16.93 -38.86
C LYS A 186 14.58 15.55 -38.76
N LEU A 187 13.66 15.22 -39.67
CA LEU A 187 12.93 13.95 -39.68
C LEU A 187 13.86 12.73 -39.59
N LYS A 188 14.96 12.69 -40.35
CA LYS A 188 15.97 11.62 -40.26
C LYS A 188 16.52 11.44 -38.84
N GLY A 189 16.83 12.54 -38.14
CA GLY A 189 17.30 12.49 -36.76
C GLY A 189 16.22 11.99 -35.79
N LYS A 190 14.96 12.40 -36.00
CA LYS A 190 13.83 11.90 -35.20
C LYS A 190 13.65 10.39 -35.36
N LEU A 191 13.72 9.88 -36.59
CA LEU A 191 13.62 8.45 -36.89
C LEU A 191 14.78 7.67 -36.25
N ILE A 192 16.01 8.19 -36.29
CA ILE A 192 17.17 7.55 -35.64
C ILE A 192 16.94 7.46 -34.12
N VAL A 193 16.53 8.56 -33.48
CA VAL A 193 16.27 8.58 -32.02
C VAL A 193 15.14 7.61 -31.66
N LEU A 194 14.09 7.54 -32.47
CA LEU A 194 12.99 6.60 -32.26
C LEU A 194 13.45 5.14 -32.43
N LEU A 195 14.23 4.84 -33.46
CA LEU A 195 14.78 3.49 -33.68
C LEU A 195 15.69 3.05 -32.53
N ILE A 196 16.53 3.96 -32.02
CA ILE A 196 17.35 3.71 -30.83
C ILE A 196 16.43 3.41 -29.63
N ALA A 197 15.42 4.24 -29.37
CA ALA A 197 14.49 4.03 -28.27
C ALA A 197 13.79 2.66 -28.36
N VAL A 198 13.34 2.26 -29.57
CA VAL A 198 12.71 0.96 -29.80
C VAL A 198 13.71 -0.19 -29.59
N ALA A 199 14.94 -0.07 -30.09
CA ALA A 199 15.96 -1.09 -29.90
C ALA A 199 16.30 -1.29 -28.41
N PHE A 200 16.46 -0.20 -27.66
CA PHE A 200 16.66 -0.24 -26.21
C PHE A 200 15.46 -0.85 -25.49
N GLN A 201 14.24 -0.45 -25.85
CA GLN A 201 13.02 -1.02 -25.26
C GLN A 201 12.95 -2.54 -25.48
N ILE A 202 13.16 -3.01 -26.71
CA ILE A 202 13.13 -4.44 -27.04
C ILE A 202 14.24 -5.19 -26.29
N GLY A 203 15.47 -4.68 -26.34
CA GLY A 203 16.60 -5.30 -25.64
C GLY A 203 16.38 -5.41 -24.13
N THR A 204 15.81 -4.37 -23.52
CA THR A 204 15.50 -4.35 -22.08
C THR A 204 14.40 -5.36 -21.73
N VAL A 205 13.34 -5.43 -22.54
CA VAL A 205 12.25 -6.39 -22.35
C VAL A 205 12.71 -7.83 -22.54
N LEU A 206 13.60 -8.09 -23.50
CA LEU A 206 14.21 -9.42 -23.66
C LEU A 206 15.07 -9.78 -22.45
N ALA A 207 15.81 -8.83 -21.89
CA ALA A 207 16.62 -9.05 -20.68
C ALA A 207 15.74 -9.35 -19.44
N VAL A 208 14.58 -8.70 -19.32
CA VAL A 208 13.57 -9.04 -18.30
C VAL A 208 13.08 -10.48 -18.46
N GLY A 209 12.99 -11.00 -19.69
CA GLY A 209 12.53 -12.36 -19.96
C GLY A 209 13.52 -13.49 -19.62
N ILE A 210 14.73 -13.18 -19.17
CA ILE A 210 15.78 -14.18 -18.89
C ILE A 210 15.40 -15.10 -17.73
N ASP A 211 14.73 -14.57 -16.70
CA ASP A 211 14.35 -15.29 -15.48
C ASP A 211 12.85 -15.65 -15.44
N ARG A 212 12.23 -15.83 -16.61
CA ARG A 212 10.79 -16.13 -16.75
C ARG A 212 10.32 -17.37 -15.99
N ASP A 213 11.19 -18.36 -15.84
CA ASP A 213 10.88 -19.65 -15.21
C ASP A 213 11.19 -19.60 -13.69
N SER A 214 11.60 -18.45 -13.15
CA SER A 214 11.92 -18.27 -11.74
C SER A 214 10.66 -18.21 -10.86
N SER A 215 10.67 -18.98 -9.78
CA SER A 215 9.67 -18.94 -8.71
C SER A 215 9.76 -17.65 -7.89
N ASP A 216 10.94 -17.01 -7.85
CA ASP A 216 11.24 -15.83 -7.04
C ASP A 216 10.24 -14.71 -7.34
N THR A 217 9.50 -14.30 -6.31
CA THR A 217 8.45 -13.29 -6.38
C THR A 217 8.98 -11.93 -6.83
N LYS A 218 10.30 -11.66 -6.66
CA LYS A 218 10.99 -10.44 -7.11
C LYS A 218 11.95 -10.67 -8.28
N SER A 219 11.79 -11.77 -9.03
CA SER A 219 12.48 -11.94 -10.33
C SER A 219 12.12 -10.81 -11.28
N ASN A 220 12.97 -10.53 -12.27
CA ASN A 220 12.71 -9.45 -13.21
C ASN A 220 11.43 -9.69 -14.01
N TYR A 221 11.24 -10.92 -14.47
CA TYR A 221 10.01 -11.32 -15.14
C TYR A 221 8.78 -11.04 -14.27
N ASN A 222 8.81 -11.42 -12.98
CA ASN A 222 7.67 -11.24 -12.08
C ASN A 222 7.41 -9.78 -11.72
N LEU A 223 8.45 -8.96 -11.55
CA LEU A 223 8.28 -7.52 -11.33
C LEU A 223 7.70 -6.81 -12.56
N TYR A 224 8.06 -7.25 -13.77
CA TYR A 224 7.62 -6.60 -15.00
C TYR A 224 6.25 -7.08 -15.51
N TYR A 225 6.04 -8.40 -15.52
CA TYR A 225 4.88 -9.08 -16.07
C TYR A 225 3.92 -9.65 -15.02
N GLY A 226 4.32 -9.69 -13.74
CA GLY A 226 3.47 -10.11 -12.62
C GLY A 226 2.68 -8.96 -12.01
N GLU A 227 2.03 -9.21 -10.87
CA GLU A 227 1.21 -8.20 -10.18
C GLU A 227 2.08 -7.00 -9.74
N LEU A 228 1.49 -5.80 -9.67
CA LEU A 228 2.28 -4.58 -9.52
C LEU A 228 2.78 -4.47 -8.08
N GLN A 229 4.02 -4.84 -7.85
CA GLN A 229 4.74 -4.58 -6.61
C GLN A 229 5.39 -3.19 -6.69
N GLN A 230 4.65 -2.12 -6.43
CA GLN A 230 5.06 -0.74 -6.78
C GLN A 230 6.47 -0.39 -6.29
N VAL A 231 6.73 -0.66 -5.01
CA VAL A 231 8.00 -0.36 -4.34
C VAL A 231 9.15 -1.13 -5.02
N ALA A 232 9.03 -2.44 -5.14
CA ALA A 232 10.06 -3.28 -5.76
C ALA A 232 10.29 -2.96 -7.25
N VAL A 233 9.23 -2.62 -8.00
CA VAL A 233 9.33 -2.21 -9.40
C VAL A 233 10.01 -0.84 -9.51
N CYS A 234 9.69 0.11 -8.62
CA CYS A 234 10.34 1.42 -8.57
C CYS A 234 11.82 1.29 -8.21
N GLU A 235 12.15 0.50 -7.20
CA GLU A 235 13.52 0.21 -6.80
C GLU A 235 14.30 -0.46 -7.94
N ARG A 236 13.73 -1.49 -8.60
CA ARG A 236 14.43 -2.26 -9.63
C ARG A 236 14.53 -1.54 -10.98
N TYR A 237 13.49 -0.83 -11.40
CA TYR A 237 13.36 -0.28 -12.77
C TYR A 237 13.21 1.23 -12.85
N GLY A 238 13.12 1.91 -11.71
CA GLY A 238 12.86 3.34 -11.63
C GLY A 238 11.37 3.70 -11.64
N LEU A 239 11.07 4.88 -11.11
CA LEU A 239 9.73 5.43 -10.95
C LEU A 239 8.97 5.49 -12.28
N TYR A 240 9.64 5.89 -13.38
CA TYR A 240 9.00 5.96 -14.69
C TYR A 240 8.48 4.60 -15.14
N THR A 241 9.29 3.56 -15.01
CA THR A 241 8.92 2.21 -15.47
C THR A 241 7.75 1.69 -14.66
N MET A 242 7.78 1.91 -13.33
CA MET A 242 6.69 1.56 -12.43
C MET A 242 5.37 2.21 -12.88
N GLN A 243 5.37 3.52 -13.13
CA GLN A 243 4.16 4.24 -13.55
C GLN A 243 3.69 3.87 -14.95
N ARG A 244 4.62 3.63 -15.87
CA ARG A 244 4.27 3.14 -17.21
C ARG A 244 3.56 1.79 -17.12
N LEU A 245 4.02 0.89 -16.24
CA LEU A 245 3.38 -0.40 -16.02
C LEU A 245 2.01 -0.22 -15.38
N ASP A 246 1.87 0.60 -14.34
CA ASP A 246 0.59 0.93 -13.71
C ASP A 246 -0.44 1.47 -14.73
N ILE A 247 -0.07 2.53 -15.47
CA ILE A 247 -0.94 3.13 -16.49
C ILE A 247 -1.30 2.12 -17.58
N SER A 248 -0.35 1.27 -18.00
CA SER A 248 -0.63 0.23 -18.99
C SER A 248 -1.67 -0.77 -18.47
N ARG A 249 -1.58 -1.15 -17.20
CA ARG A 249 -2.49 -2.12 -16.57
C ARG A 249 -3.87 -1.51 -16.33
N LEU A 250 -3.92 -0.21 -16.02
CA LEU A 250 -5.18 0.53 -15.93
C LEU A 250 -5.88 0.61 -17.30
N MET A 251 -5.15 0.88 -18.38
CA MET A 251 -5.75 1.05 -19.72
C MET A 251 -6.09 -0.26 -20.42
N PHE A 252 -5.25 -1.29 -20.27
CA PHE A 252 -5.36 -2.53 -21.06
C PHE A 252 -5.70 -3.75 -20.22
N GLY A 253 -5.88 -3.57 -18.91
CA GLY A 253 -5.99 -4.67 -17.96
C GLY A 253 -4.63 -5.32 -17.69
N TYR A 254 -4.66 -6.25 -16.75
CA TYR A 254 -3.53 -7.05 -16.33
C TYR A 254 -3.99 -8.49 -16.17
N LYS A 255 -3.25 -9.44 -16.75
CA LYS A 255 -3.50 -10.87 -16.62
C LYS A 255 -2.40 -11.51 -15.79
N ALA A 256 -2.78 -12.18 -14.71
CA ALA A 256 -1.88 -13.00 -13.93
C ALA A 256 -2.31 -14.45 -14.06
N ASN A 257 -1.36 -15.36 -14.29
CA ASN A 257 -1.66 -16.78 -14.22
C ASN A 257 -1.44 -17.27 -12.79
N ILE A 258 -2.40 -18.03 -12.28
CA ILE A 258 -2.19 -18.82 -11.07
C ILE A 258 -1.15 -19.87 -11.39
N ARG A 259 -0.12 -19.96 -10.55
CA ARG A 259 0.99 -20.87 -10.75
C ARG A 259 0.61 -22.26 -10.27
N THR A 260 0.68 -23.22 -11.18
CA THR A 260 0.51 -24.64 -10.83
C THR A 260 1.77 -25.14 -10.14
N ASN A 261 1.65 -25.62 -8.91
CA ASN A 261 2.74 -26.36 -8.29
C ASN A 261 2.93 -27.67 -9.07
N SER A 262 4.13 -27.90 -9.57
CA SER A 262 4.48 -28.97 -10.54
C SER A 262 4.51 -30.38 -9.94
N LYS A 263 4.00 -30.57 -8.73
CA LYS A 263 3.78 -31.90 -8.16
C LYS A 263 2.32 -32.06 -7.77
N PRO A 264 1.61 -33.04 -8.36
CA PRO A 264 0.45 -33.61 -7.67
C PRO A 264 0.98 -34.04 -6.30
N LYS A 265 0.37 -33.57 -5.20
CA LYS A 265 0.51 -34.30 -3.95
C LYS A 265 0.00 -35.70 -4.24
N ASN A 266 0.90 -36.68 -4.32
CA ASN A 266 0.51 -38.08 -4.24
C ASN A 266 -0.38 -38.17 -3.00
N LYS A 267 -1.62 -38.60 -3.18
CA LYS A 267 -2.52 -39.00 -2.10
C LYS A 267 -1.94 -40.24 -1.44
N GLU A 268 -0.86 -40.07 -0.67
CA GLU A 268 -0.49 -40.99 0.38
C GLU A 268 -0.80 -40.27 1.69
N SER A 269 -2.06 -40.43 2.12
CA SER A 269 -2.40 -40.23 3.51
C SER A 269 -1.56 -41.21 4.33
N THR A 270 -0.58 -40.72 5.07
CA THR A 270 -0.17 -41.40 6.30
C THR A 270 -1.30 -41.25 7.30
N ALA A 271 -2.29 -42.13 7.15
CA ALA A 271 -3.27 -42.43 8.17
C ALA A 271 -2.56 -43.23 9.25
N ASP A 272 -2.10 -42.54 10.30
CA ASP A 272 -1.71 -43.04 11.63
C ASP A 272 -1.44 -41.75 12.43
N GLU A 273 -2.17 -41.28 13.44
CA GLU A 273 -3.14 -41.80 14.40
C GLU A 273 -4.10 -40.62 14.69
N ILE A 274 -5.40 -40.72 14.36
CA ILE A 274 -6.40 -39.71 14.74
C ILE A 274 -7.58 -40.39 15.42
N THR A 275 -7.71 -40.12 16.72
CA THR A 275 -8.88 -40.45 17.54
C THR A 275 -10.15 -39.83 16.95
N LYS A 276 -11.21 -40.66 16.89
CA LYS A 276 -12.52 -40.39 16.29
C LYS A 276 -13.21 -39.12 16.83
N THR A 277 -13.23 -38.08 16.02
CA THR A 277 -14.37 -37.15 15.87
C THR A 277 -14.57 -36.98 14.36
N GLU A 278 -15.80 -37.15 13.85
CA GLU A 278 -16.10 -37.01 12.42
C GLU A 278 -15.85 -35.57 11.95
N GLN A 279 -14.63 -35.31 11.47
CA GLN A 279 -14.25 -34.01 10.93
C GLN A 279 -15.03 -33.73 9.63
N LYS A 280 -15.81 -32.63 9.60
CA LYS A 280 -16.55 -32.18 8.42
C LYS A 280 -15.74 -31.12 7.68
N ALA A 281 -15.68 -31.20 6.35
CA ALA A 281 -15.06 -30.17 5.52
C ALA A 281 -15.86 -28.86 5.57
N GLN A 282 -15.16 -27.73 5.73
CA GLN A 282 -15.71 -26.37 5.67
C GLN A 282 -15.77 -25.90 4.22
N ILE A 283 -16.74 -26.46 3.49
CA ILE A 283 -17.01 -26.20 2.08
C ILE A 283 -18.49 -25.88 1.88
N MET A 284 -18.79 -25.05 0.88
CA MET A 284 -20.15 -24.75 0.46
C MET A 284 -20.48 -25.45 -0.86
N SER A 285 -21.71 -25.29 -1.34
CA SER A 285 -22.23 -25.96 -2.53
C SER A 285 -21.73 -25.42 -3.87
N ALA A 286 -20.60 -24.70 -3.90
CA ALA A 286 -20.05 -24.16 -5.15
C ALA A 286 -19.57 -25.32 -6.04
N ASP A 287 -20.12 -25.40 -7.27
CA ASP A 287 -19.69 -26.36 -8.29
C ASP A 287 -18.68 -25.67 -9.22
N PHE A 288 -17.40 -25.75 -8.85
CA PHE A 288 -16.32 -25.15 -9.64
C PHE A 288 -16.21 -25.75 -11.05
N SER A 289 -16.53 -27.04 -11.24
CA SER A 289 -16.53 -27.66 -12.57
C SER A 289 -17.57 -27.01 -13.49
N LYS A 290 -18.76 -26.69 -12.96
CA LYS A 290 -19.79 -25.97 -13.69
C LYS A 290 -19.36 -24.52 -13.97
N LEU A 291 -18.80 -23.83 -12.99
CA LEU A 291 -18.31 -22.45 -13.15
C LEU A 291 -17.22 -22.33 -14.23
N THR A 292 -16.26 -23.25 -14.24
CA THR A 292 -15.21 -23.36 -15.27
C THR A 292 -15.80 -23.54 -16.68
N LYS A 293 -16.87 -24.33 -16.82
CA LYS A 293 -17.54 -24.57 -18.12
C LYS A 293 -18.41 -23.40 -18.56
N SER A 294 -18.92 -22.59 -17.63
CA SER A 294 -19.81 -21.47 -17.95
C SER A 294 -19.09 -20.18 -18.36
N THR A 295 -17.80 -20.05 -18.06
CA THR A 295 -17.02 -18.85 -18.39
C THR A 295 -16.12 -19.07 -19.61
N ASN A 296 -15.98 -18.02 -20.42
CA ASN A 296 -14.97 -17.95 -21.50
C ASN A 296 -13.71 -17.18 -21.07
N ASN A 297 -13.67 -16.68 -19.83
CA ASN A 297 -12.51 -15.97 -19.29
C ASN A 297 -11.49 -16.98 -18.73
N ASP A 298 -10.33 -17.06 -19.37
CA ASP A 298 -9.27 -18.00 -18.98
C ASP A 298 -8.73 -17.74 -17.56
N GLU A 299 -8.73 -16.49 -17.08
CA GLU A 299 -8.37 -16.19 -15.69
C GLU A 299 -9.37 -16.84 -14.72
N LEU A 300 -10.68 -16.66 -14.94
CA LEU A 300 -11.71 -17.28 -14.11
C LEU A 300 -11.67 -18.81 -14.15
N LYS A 301 -11.40 -19.41 -15.31
CA LYS A 301 -11.20 -20.87 -15.40
C LYS A 301 -10.07 -21.32 -14.49
N SER A 302 -8.91 -20.67 -14.58
CA SER A 302 -7.75 -21.00 -13.76
C SER A 302 -8.04 -20.83 -12.26
N LEU A 303 -8.87 -19.84 -11.90
CA LEU A 303 -9.27 -19.60 -10.51
C LEU A 303 -10.19 -20.69 -9.96
N TYR A 304 -11.19 -21.12 -10.72
CA TYR A 304 -12.07 -22.19 -10.29
C TYR A 304 -11.35 -23.53 -10.23
N GLU A 305 -10.44 -23.81 -11.17
CA GLU A 305 -9.55 -24.98 -11.12
C GLU A 305 -8.64 -24.93 -9.88
N TYR A 306 -8.13 -23.75 -9.54
CA TYR A 306 -7.36 -23.54 -8.31
C TYR A 306 -8.21 -23.87 -7.07
N PHE A 307 -9.40 -23.27 -6.92
CA PHE A 307 -10.29 -23.54 -5.79
C PHE A 307 -10.71 -25.02 -5.68
N ASP A 308 -10.93 -25.70 -6.81
CA ASP A 308 -11.26 -27.13 -6.81
C ASP A 308 -10.08 -28.01 -6.38
N SER A 309 -8.85 -27.55 -6.63
CA SER A 309 -7.62 -28.24 -6.24
C SER A 309 -7.20 -28.01 -4.78
N GLU A 310 -7.69 -26.93 -4.15
CA GLU A 310 -7.35 -26.59 -2.78
C GLU A 310 -7.98 -27.57 -1.78
N GLU A 311 -7.16 -28.01 -0.81
CA GLU A 311 -7.65 -28.79 0.31
C GLU A 311 -8.53 -27.90 1.21
N PRO A 312 -9.72 -28.35 1.63
CA PRO A 312 -10.52 -27.57 2.57
C PRO A 312 -9.95 -27.63 3.99
N SER A 313 -10.28 -26.63 4.79
CA SER A 313 -10.20 -26.73 6.25
C SER A 313 -11.29 -27.65 6.77
N TYR A 314 -11.03 -28.36 7.88
CA TYR A 314 -12.02 -29.21 8.54
C TYR A 314 -12.42 -28.65 9.91
N THR A 315 -13.58 -29.06 10.40
CA THR A 315 -14.01 -28.79 11.78
C THR A 315 -13.00 -29.33 12.79
N ASN A 316 -12.82 -28.61 13.89
CA ASN A 316 -11.91 -28.93 14.99
C ASN A 316 -12.63 -28.81 16.35
N GLU A 317 -11.87 -28.94 17.43
CA GLU A 317 -12.39 -28.88 18.81
C GLU A 317 -13.01 -27.53 19.21
N TYR A 318 -12.73 -26.46 18.47
CA TYR A 318 -13.30 -25.13 18.69
C TYR A 318 -14.51 -24.83 17.80
N THR A 319 -14.84 -25.71 16.84
CA THR A 319 -15.98 -25.51 15.95
C THR A 319 -17.27 -25.32 16.73
N GLY A 320 -17.95 -24.19 16.52
CA GLY A 320 -19.22 -23.86 17.16
C GLY A 320 -19.12 -23.56 18.66
N MET A 321 -17.93 -23.40 19.23
CA MET A 321 -17.72 -23.03 20.65
C MET A 321 -18.50 -21.78 21.05
N PHE A 322 -18.65 -20.82 20.13
CA PHE A 322 -19.37 -19.55 20.32
C PHE A 322 -20.65 -19.46 19.49
N LYS A 323 -21.24 -20.60 19.10
CA LYS A 323 -22.45 -20.62 18.29
C LYS A 323 -23.60 -19.90 19.00
N GLY A 324 -24.20 -18.91 18.32
CA GLY A 324 -25.30 -18.10 18.84
C GLY A 324 -24.88 -16.97 19.79
N TYR A 325 -23.58 -16.74 19.95
CA TYR A 325 -23.08 -15.59 20.72
C TYR A 325 -23.36 -14.28 19.98
N ASN A 326 -23.49 -13.20 20.75
CA ASN A 326 -23.34 -11.86 20.19
C ASN A 326 -21.90 -11.64 19.75
N ILE A 327 -21.69 -10.75 18.79
CA ILE A 327 -20.37 -10.51 18.20
C ILE A 327 -20.03 -9.04 18.37
N ILE A 328 -18.84 -8.74 18.89
CA ILE A 328 -18.22 -7.42 18.82
C ILE A 328 -16.83 -7.59 18.23
N PHE A 329 -16.63 -7.02 17.04
CA PHE A 329 -15.34 -6.97 16.37
C PHE A 329 -14.80 -5.54 16.43
N ILE A 330 -13.56 -5.38 16.83
CA ILE A 330 -12.88 -4.09 16.98
C ILE A 330 -11.57 -4.15 16.19
N THR A 331 -11.43 -3.26 15.20
CA THR A 331 -10.13 -2.92 14.63
C THR A 331 -9.63 -1.68 15.35
N ALA A 332 -8.57 -1.85 16.13
CA ALA A 332 -7.96 -0.81 16.94
C ALA A 332 -6.81 -0.14 16.18
N GLU A 333 -6.96 1.15 15.92
CA GLU A 333 -6.02 1.96 15.15
C GLU A 333 -4.60 1.91 15.73
N SER A 334 -3.62 1.53 14.91
CA SER A 334 -2.20 1.49 15.26
C SER A 334 -1.89 0.71 16.55
N PHE A 335 -2.74 -0.27 16.90
CA PHE A 335 -2.60 -1.04 18.14
C PHE A 335 -1.37 -1.95 18.08
N SER A 336 -0.72 -2.18 19.22
CA SER A 336 0.43 -3.07 19.35
C SER A 336 0.30 -3.91 20.61
N GLN A 337 0.84 -5.13 20.58
CA GLN A 337 1.03 -5.97 21.76
C GLN A 337 1.76 -5.24 22.90
N TYR A 338 2.62 -4.26 22.59
CA TYR A 338 3.35 -3.48 23.58
C TYR A 338 2.47 -2.49 24.36
N ALA A 339 1.26 -2.21 23.90
CA ALA A 339 0.27 -1.42 24.62
C ALA A 339 -0.51 -2.25 25.67
N ILE A 340 -0.34 -3.58 25.69
CA ILE A 340 -0.97 -4.47 26.68
C ILE A 340 -0.10 -4.52 27.92
N ASP A 341 -0.54 -3.83 28.97
CA ASP A 341 0.20 -3.70 30.22
C ASP A 341 -0.73 -3.86 31.42
N LYS A 342 -0.23 -4.53 32.47
CA LYS A 342 -1.05 -4.87 33.64
C LYS A 342 -1.49 -3.64 34.44
N ASP A 343 -0.67 -2.60 34.48
CA ASP A 343 -0.88 -1.42 35.31
C ASP A 343 -1.47 -0.26 34.49
N LEU A 344 -1.07 -0.10 33.23
CA LEU A 344 -1.56 0.97 32.34
C LEU A 344 -2.86 0.62 31.63
N THR A 345 -3.00 -0.62 31.14
CA THR A 345 -4.15 -1.09 30.35
C THR A 345 -4.71 -2.41 30.91
N PRO A 346 -5.20 -2.40 32.17
CA PRO A 346 -5.59 -3.60 32.88
C PRO A 346 -6.73 -4.39 32.22
N THR A 347 -7.61 -3.73 31.45
CA THR A 347 -8.72 -4.40 30.76
C THR A 347 -8.23 -5.19 29.56
N LEU A 348 -7.38 -4.58 28.73
CA LEU A 348 -6.72 -5.25 27.60
C LEU A 348 -5.82 -6.39 28.10
N TRP A 349 -5.06 -6.15 29.17
CA TRP A 349 -4.26 -7.19 29.82
C TRP A 349 -5.11 -8.36 30.31
N LYS A 350 -6.26 -8.10 30.95
CA LYS A 350 -7.21 -9.13 31.37
C LYS A 350 -7.72 -9.94 30.18
N MET A 351 -8.22 -9.26 29.15
CA MET A 351 -8.76 -9.92 27.95
C MET A 351 -7.73 -10.84 27.29
N TYR A 352 -6.48 -10.39 27.16
CA TYR A 352 -5.39 -11.21 26.62
C TYR A 352 -5.03 -12.40 27.53
N ASN A 353 -4.96 -12.20 28.86
CA ASN A 353 -4.54 -13.25 29.79
C ASN A 353 -5.62 -14.26 30.18
N GLU A 354 -6.90 -13.94 29.96
CA GLU A 354 -8.02 -14.86 30.17
C GLU A 354 -8.52 -15.50 28.87
N GLY A 355 -8.21 -14.90 27.72
CA GLY A 355 -8.69 -15.29 26.39
C GLY A 355 -7.78 -16.26 25.65
N PHE A 356 -7.87 -16.24 24.32
CA PHE A 356 -6.91 -16.91 23.45
C PHE A 356 -5.61 -16.09 23.38
N GLN A 357 -4.47 -16.76 23.59
CA GLN A 357 -3.14 -16.18 23.59
C GLN A 357 -2.40 -16.63 22.33
N PHE A 358 -2.51 -15.84 21.26
CA PHE A 358 -1.81 -16.07 20.00
C PHE A 358 -0.37 -15.57 20.10
N GLU A 359 0.56 -16.46 20.45
CA GLU A 359 1.97 -16.11 20.71
C GLU A 359 2.73 -15.69 19.44
N ASN A 360 2.22 -16.06 18.26
CA ASN A 360 2.82 -15.83 16.94
C ASN A 360 1.84 -15.22 15.94
N TYR A 361 1.06 -14.23 16.39
CA TYR A 361 0.18 -13.44 15.53
C TYR A 361 0.94 -12.29 14.84
N TYR A 362 0.66 -12.09 13.55
CA TYR A 362 1.26 -11.04 12.73
C TYR A 362 0.19 -10.24 11.98
N SER A 363 0.35 -8.94 11.90
CA SER A 363 -0.49 -8.06 11.11
C SER A 363 0.35 -7.34 10.06
N PRO A 364 0.45 -7.89 8.83
CA PRO A 364 1.20 -7.26 7.76
C PRO A 364 0.60 -5.90 7.39
N ALA A 365 1.46 -4.88 7.22
CA ALA A 365 1.03 -3.63 6.60
C ALA A 365 0.93 -3.80 5.08
N TRP A 366 -0.26 -3.64 4.53
CA TRP A 366 -0.55 -3.89 3.10
C TRP A 366 -0.25 -2.69 2.17
N GLY A 367 0.08 -1.53 2.77
CA GLY A 367 0.79 -0.45 2.09
C GLY A 367 -0.05 0.72 1.59
N VAL A 368 -1.38 0.73 1.73
CA VAL A 368 -2.19 1.91 1.32
C VAL A 368 -2.74 2.69 2.52
N SER A 369 -3.45 2.03 3.46
CA SER A 369 -4.04 2.68 4.65
C SER A 369 -4.57 1.68 5.68
N THR A 370 -5.05 2.16 6.82
CA THR A 370 -5.92 1.46 7.79
C THR A 370 -6.96 0.54 7.13
N THR A 371 -7.60 1.00 6.04
CA THR A 371 -8.65 0.21 5.37
C THR A 371 -8.17 -1.10 4.76
N ASP A 372 -6.88 -1.22 4.43
CA ASP A 372 -6.34 -2.49 3.96
C ASP A 372 -6.19 -3.49 5.11
N GLY A 373 -5.86 -3.00 6.32
CA GLY A 373 -5.89 -3.80 7.54
C GLY A 373 -7.31 -4.28 7.85
N GLU A 374 -8.29 -3.37 7.80
CA GLU A 374 -9.71 -3.73 7.92
C GLU A 374 -10.12 -4.76 6.85
N TYR A 375 -9.65 -4.61 5.60
CA TYR A 375 -9.97 -5.52 4.51
C TYR A 375 -9.46 -6.93 4.81
N ALA A 376 -8.21 -7.07 5.26
CA ALA A 376 -7.65 -8.35 5.68
C ALA A 376 -8.45 -8.96 6.85
N ASN A 377 -8.68 -8.18 7.91
CA ASN A 377 -9.38 -8.60 9.14
C ASN A 377 -10.80 -9.11 8.85
N LEU A 378 -11.56 -8.38 8.02
CA LEU A 378 -13.00 -8.59 7.83
C LEU A 378 -13.33 -9.52 6.66
N THR A 379 -12.40 -9.75 5.73
CA THR A 379 -12.64 -10.58 4.54
C THR A 379 -11.76 -11.83 4.48
N GLY A 380 -10.65 -11.89 5.22
CA GLY A 380 -9.66 -12.97 5.11
C GLY A 380 -8.96 -13.03 3.74
N LEU A 381 -8.99 -11.91 2.99
CA LEU A 381 -8.36 -11.76 1.69
C LEU A 381 -7.24 -10.72 1.72
N ILE A 382 -6.28 -10.86 0.82
CA ILE A 382 -5.19 -9.92 0.69
C ILE A 382 -5.66 -8.68 -0.09
N PRO A 383 -5.45 -7.45 0.43
CA PRO A 383 -5.72 -6.22 -0.31
C PRO A 383 -4.92 -6.15 -1.61
N LYS A 384 -5.54 -5.64 -2.66
CA LYS A 384 -4.90 -5.43 -3.96
C LYS A 384 -3.89 -4.29 -3.85
N SER A 385 -2.63 -4.57 -4.17
CA SER A 385 -1.53 -3.60 -4.03
C SER A 385 -1.82 -2.28 -4.74
N GLY A 386 -1.75 -1.16 -4.00
CA GLY A 386 -1.96 0.20 -4.51
C GLY A 386 -3.41 0.56 -4.81
N VAL A 387 -4.38 -0.26 -4.38
CA VAL A 387 -5.81 -0.01 -4.53
C VAL A 387 -6.45 -0.05 -3.15
N TRP A 388 -7.23 0.99 -2.81
CA TRP A 388 -8.15 0.94 -1.67
C TRP A 388 -9.21 -0.13 -1.92
N SER A 389 -8.91 -1.35 -1.46
CA SER A 389 -9.64 -2.55 -1.88
C SER A 389 -11.10 -2.49 -1.45
N PHE A 390 -11.38 -1.95 -0.27
CA PHE A 390 -12.74 -1.74 0.19
C PHE A 390 -13.50 -0.69 -0.62
N SER A 391 -12.92 0.49 -0.86
CA SER A 391 -13.56 1.52 -1.70
C SER A 391 -13.86 0.96 -3.09
N LYS A 392 -12.92 0.20 -3.68
CA LYS A 392 -13.11 -0.46 -4.98
C LYS A 392 -14.20 -1.52 -4.94
N SER A 393 -14.26 -2.30 -3.87
CA SER A 393 -15.28 -3.33 -3.69
C SER A 393 -16.69 -2.73 -3.63
N ALA A 394 -16.85 -1.59 -2.94
CA ALA A 394 -18.12 -0.88 -2.85
C ALA A 394 -18.51 -0.23 -4.19
N GLU A 395 -17.55 0.40 -4.89
CA GLU A 395 -17.75 0.96 -6.23
C GLU A 395 -18.27 -0.10 -7.22
N ASN A 396 -17.68 -1.29 -7.17
CA ASN A 396 -18.00 -2.40 -8.06
C ASN A 396 -19.14 -3.29 -7.54
N ASN A 397 -19.71 -2.99 -6.38
CA ASN A 397 -20.73 -3.79 -5.69
C ASN A 397 -20.33 -5.28 -5.51
N VAL A 398 -19.07 -5.52 -5.13
CA VAL A 398 -18.54 -6.87 -4.89
C VAL A 398 -19.26 -7.50 -3.71
N SER A 399 -19.68 -8.75 -3.83
CA SER A 399 -20.37 -9.49 -2.75
C SER A 399 -19.34 -10.13 -1.82
N PHE A 400 -19.56 -10.04 -0.50
CA PHE A 400 -18.71 -10.70 0.51
C PHE A 400 -19.54 -11.59 1.44
N PRO A 401 -19.97 -12.78 0.99
CA PRO A 401 -20.90 -13.62 1.73
C PRO A 401 -20.36 -14.11 3.08
N PHE A 402 -19.04 -14.05 3.30
CA PHE A 402 -18.39 -14.58 4.50
C PHE A 402 -18.17 -13.51 5.58
N THR A 403 -18.37 -12.23 5.29
CA THR A 403 -18.20 -11.18 6.31
C THR A 403 -19.19 -11.39 7.45
N LEU A 404 -18.77 -11.01 8.66
CA LEU A 404 -19.61 -11.18 9.84
C LEU A 404 -20.92 -10.39 9.74
N GLY A 405 -20.94 -9.25 9.06
CA GLY A 405 -22.16 -8.48 8.79
C GLY A 405 -23.19 -9.29 7.98
N GLU A 406 -22.81 -9.78 6.81
CA GLU A 406 -23.66 -10.59 5.93
C GLU A 406 -24.11 -11.89 6.62
N GLN A 407 -23.19 -12.62 7.25
CA GLN A 407 -23.52 -13.86 7.96
C GLN A 407 -24.49 -13.61 9.12
N SER A 408 -24.31 -12.54 9.88
CA SER A 408 -25.20 -12.18 10.99
C SER A 408 -26.61 -11.86 10.49
N ARG A 409 -26.74 -11.14 9.35
CA ARG A 409 -28.03 -10.87 8.73
C ARG A 409 -28.70 -12.15 8.23
N LYS A 410 -27.95 -13.04 7.56
CA LYS A 410 -28.44 -14.35 7.11
C LYS A 410 -28.95 -15.20 8.28
N LEU A 411 -28.29 -15.13 9.44
CA LEU A 411 -28.70 -15.79 10.68
C LEU A 411 -29.85 -15.09 11.43
N GLY A 412 -30.29 -13.92 10.97
CA GLY A 412 -31.43 -13.19 11.55
C GLY A 412 -31.11 -12.39 12.81
N TYR A 413 -29.85 -11.97 12.99
CA TYR A 413 -29.44 -11.10 14.09
C TYR A 413 -30.27 -9.81 14.06
N LYS A 414 -30.69 -9.34 15.24
CA LYS A 414 -31.63 -8.22 15.35
C LYS A 414 -30.97 -6.86 15.14
N THR A 415 -29.69 -6.74 15.48
CA THR A 415 -28.91 -5.52 15.27
C THR A 415 -27.58 -5.87 14.61
N VAL A 416 -27.25 -5.24 13.49
CA VAL A 416 -26.01 -5.47 12.73
C VAL A 416 -25.41 -4.11 12.37
N ASN A 417 -24.59 -3.56 13.26
CA ASN A 417 -24.17 -2.17 13.20
C ASN A 417 -22.65 -2.04 13.05
N ALA A 418 -22.21 -0.95 12.45
CA ALA A 418 -20.82 -0.53 12.47
C ALA A 418 -20.66 0.91 12.95
N TYR A 419 -19.57 1.19 13.65
CA TYR A 419 -19.29 2.49 14.22
C TYR A 419 -17.86 2.95 13.96
N HIS A 420 -17.71 4.24 13.71
CA HIS A 420 -16.42 4.89 13.60
C HIS A 420 -16.47 6.28 14.22
N ASN A 421 -15.44 6.65 14.97
CA ASN A 421 -15.33 7.94 15.64
C ASN A 421 -14.61 9.01 14.82
N HIS A 422 -14.53 8.85 13.49
CA HIS A 422 -14.18 9.94 12.56
C HIS A 422 -15.33 10.22 11.58
N THR A 423 -15.07 11.06 10.57
CA THR A 423 -16.05 11.47 9.57
C THR A 423 -16.48 10.27 8.76
N TYR A 424 -17.80 10.18 8.53
CA TYR A 424 -18.43 8.99 7.97
C TYR A 424 -17.86 8.54 6.61
N ASP A 425 -17.44 9.48 5.75
CA ASP A 425 -16.97 9.24 4.38
C ASP A 425 -15.44 9.05 4.28
N TYR A 426 -14.72 9.08 5.41
CA TYR A 426 -13.27 8.87 5.40
C TYR A 426 -12.95 7.47 4.86
N TYR A 427 -12.18 7.41 3.78
CA TYR A 427 -11.89 6.22 2.96
C TYR A 427 -13.12 5.53 2.35
N ASP A 428 -14.20 6.26 2.06
CA ASP A 428 -15.46 5.70 1.56
C ASP A 428 -16.10 4.65 2.50
N ARG A 429 -15.85 4.77 3.81
CA ARG A 429 -16.31 3.83 4.84
C ARG A 429 -17.83 3.70 4.93
N ASP A 430 -18.55 4.76 4.58
CA ASP A 430 -20.00 4.73 4.45
C ASP A 430 -20.52 3.80 3.34
N LYS A 431 -19.74 3.64 2.27
CA LYS A 431 -20.06 2.76 1.15
C LYS A 431 -19.70 1.32 1.48
N TYR A 432 -18.44 1.06 1.89
CA TYR A 432 -17.99 -0.33 2.03
C TYR A 432 -18.52 -1.04 3.28
N LEU A 433 -18.74 -0.35 4.41
CA LEU A 433 -19.33 -1.00 5.58
C LEU A 433 -20.78 -1.41 5.32
N THR A 434 -21.51 -0.61 4.52
CA THR A 434 -22.83 -0.99 4.01
C THR A 434 -22.73 -2.19 3.07
N ASN A 435 -21.76 -2.20 2.15
CA ASN A 435 -21.53 -3.31 1.20
C ASN A 435 -21.21 -4.65 1.88
N ILE A 436 -20.50 -4.65 3.02
CA ILE A 436 -20.20 -5.89 3.76
C ILE A 436 -21.24 -6.24 4.84
N GLY A 437 -22.40 -5.58 4.81
CA GLY A 437 -23.58 -5.98 5.56
C GLY A 437 -23.81 -5.25 6.90
N TYR A 438 -23.22 -4.08 7.14
CA TYR A 438 -23.46 -3.30 8.38
C TYR A 438 -24.30 -2.03 8.19
N ASP A 439 -25.15 -1.72 9.17
CA ASP A 439 -25.78 -0.41 9.30
C ASP A 439 -24.78 0.55 9.97
N TYR A 440 -24.21 1.49 9.20
CA TYR A 440 -23.06 2.27 9.63
C TYR A 440 -23.39 3.67 10.16
N SER A 441 -22.86 3.99 11.35
CA SER A 441 -22.92 5.31 11.99
C SER A 441 -21.53 5.86 12.32
N ALA A 442 -21.32 7.14 12.06
CA ALA A 442 -20.06 7.85 12.32
C ALA A 442 -20.28 9.36 12.43
N ILE A 443 -19.21 10.16 12.66
CA ILE A 443 -19.35 11.61 12.77
C ILE A 443 -19.89 12.16 11.45
N GLY A 444 -20.99 12.91 11.52
CA GLY A 444 -21.72 13.39 10.33
C GLY A 444 -22.75 12.41 9.77
N LYS A 445 -22.87 11.20 10.34
CA LYS A 445 -23.87 10.17 10.00
C LYS A 445 -24.31 9.42 11.26
N GLY A 446 -25.17 10.04 12.08
CA GLY A 446 -25.80 9.39 13.24
C GLY A 446 -25.00 9.37 14.55
N LEU A 447 -23.70 9.69 14.54
CA LEU A 447 -22.88 9.80 15.76
C LEU A 447 -22.46 11.25 16.03
N ASP A 448 -22.66 11.69 17.27
CA ASP A 448 -22.16 12.96 17.80
C ASP A 448 -21.42 12.71 19.13
N LEU A 449 -20.11 12.96 19.13
CA LEU A 449 -19.25 12.79 20.30
C LEU A 449 -19.34 13.97 21.29
N GLY A 450 -19.96 15.08 20.89
CA GLY A 450 -20.08 16.31 21.69
C GLY A 450 -18.76 17.07 21.85
N GLU A 451 -17.75 16.76 21.04
CA GLU A 451 -16.48 17.46 20.98
C GLU A 451 -15.87 17.37 19.58
N ASN A 452 -14.95 18.30 19.27
CA ASN A 452 -14.18 18.30 18.04
C ASN A 452 -12.70 18.33 18.40
N VAL A 453 -12.09 17.16 18.51
CA VAL A 453 -10.69 16.96 18.91
C VAL A 453 -10.03 15.95 17.98
N TRP A 454 -8.70 15.93 17.97
CA TRP A 454 -7.94 14.94 17.20
C TRP A 454 -6.83 14.31 18.04
N PRO A 455 -6.68 12.98 18.02
CA PRO A 455 -7.65 11.97 17.55
C PRO A 455 -8.94 11.99 18.38
N ASN A 456 -10.02 11.37 17.87
CA ASN A 456 -11.28 11.25 18.61
C ASN A 456 -11.22 10.11 19.65
N SER A 457 -12.00 10.25 20.72
CA SER A 457 -12.03 9.31 21.85
C SER A 457 -12.81 8.02 21.53
N ASP A 458 -12.15 6.87 21.72
CA ASP A 458 -12.77 5.54 21.60
C ASP A 458 -13.78 5.29 22.73
N LEU A 459 -13.47 5.76 23.95
CA LEU A 459 -14.37 5.71 25.10
C LEU A 459 -15.68 6.45 24.80
N LYS A 460 -15.61 7.67 24.26
CA LYS A 460 -16.82 8.43 23.92
C LYS A 460 -17.63 7.75 22.82
N MET A 461 -16.98 7.14 21.83
CA MET A 461 -17.67 6.35 20.82
C MET A 461 -18.51 5.24 21.46
N MET A 462 -17.92 4.43 22.34
CA MET A 462 -18.63 3.35 23.02
C MET A 462 -19.72 3.88 23.95
N GLN A 463 -19.48 4.98 24.68
CA GLN A 463 -20.48 5.64 25.52
C GLN A 463 -21.71 6.12 24.74
N LYS A 464 -21.54 6.47 23.46
CA LYS A 464 -22.64 6.94 22.60
C LYS A 464 -23.36 5.85 21.84
N THR A 465 -22.76 4.66 21.68
CA THR A 465 -23.22 3.65 20.71
C THR A 465 -23.63 2.33 21.35
N VAL A 466 -23.13 1.99 22.55
CA VAL A 466 -23.49 0.73 23.22
C VAL A 466 -25.01 0.60 23.42
N ASP A 467 -25.69 1.72 23.71
CA ASP A 467 -27.14 1.73 23.95
C ASP A 467 -27.97 1.34 22.71
N ASP A 468 -27.41 1.47 21.51
CA ASP A 468 -28.09 1.16 20.25
C ASP A 468 -28.36 -0.34 20.08
N TYR A 469 -27.52 -1.20 20.66
CA TYR A 469 -27.59 -2.65 20.47
C TYR A 469 -27.67 -3.46 21.76
N ILE A 470 -27.28 -2.89 22.91
CA ILE A 470 -27.16 -3.64 24.16
C ILE A 470 -28.47 -4.29 24.62
N ASN A 471 -29.62 -3.73 24.26
CA ASN A 471 -30.94 -4.27 24.59
C ASN A 471 -31.50 -5.25 23.54
N SER A 472 -30.81 -5.42 22.41
CA SER A 472 -31.22 -6.29 21.31
C SER A 472 -30.99 -7.77 21.61
N ASP A 473 -31.92 -8.67 21.29
CA ASP A 473 -31.80 -10.11 21.59
C ASP A 473 -30.54 -10.75 21.00
N SER A 474 -30.09 -10.26 19.85
CA SER A 474 -28.84 -10.66 19.19
C SER A 474 -28.23 -9.48 18.44
N PHE A 475 -26.92 -9.29 18.58
CA PHE A 475 -26.21 -8.23 17.87
C PHE A 475 -24.85 -8.67 17.31
N SER A 476 -24.49 -8.04 16.20
CA SER A 476 -23.17 -8.11 15.57
C SER A 476 -22.69 -6.70 15.32
N VAL A 477 -21.63 -6.30 16.00
CA VAL A 477 -21.14 -4.92 16.02
C VAL A 477 -19.70 -4.87 15.54
N TYR A 478 -19.41 -3.96 14.62
CA TYR A 478 -18.07 -3.60 14.21
C TYR A 478 -17.69 -2.21 14.72
N TYR A 479 -16.50 -2.07 15.31
CA TYR A 479 -15.91 -0.78 15.67
C TYR A 479 -14.58 -0.60 14.93
N MET A 480 -14.42 0.52 14.24
CA MET A 480 -13.12 1.03 13.81
C MET A 480 -12.75 2.21 14.71
N THR A 481 -11.69 2.05 15.49
CA THR A 481 -11.30 3.05 16.49
C THR A 481 -10.30 4.06 15.94
N VAL A 482 -10.00 5.14 16.68
CA VAL A 482 -9.12 6.23 16.22
C VAL A 482 -8.20 6.75 17.32
N SER A 483 -8.43 6.45 18.61
CA SER A 483 -7.66 7.06 19.69
C SER A 483 -6.16 6.75 19.62
N GLY A 484 -5.79 5.60 19.04
CA GLY A 484 -4.41 5.17 18.82
C GLY A 484 -3.70 5.85 17.63
N HIS A 485 -4.33 6.77 16.91
CA HIS A 485 -3.72 7.41 15.74
C HIS A 485 -2.47 8.24 16.10
N GLY A 486 -1.47 8.22 15.20
CA GLY A 486 -0.17 8.88 15.36
C GLY A 486 -0.16 10.40 15.58
N GLY A 487 1.04 10.94 15.80
CA GLY A 487 1.25 12.33 16.26
C GLY A 487 1.38 12.46 17.79
N TYR A 488 1.86 11.41 18.45
CA TYR A 488 1.69 11.16 19.89
C TYR A 488 2.17 12.26 20.83
N SER A 489 3.14 13.08 20.43
CA SER A 489 3.69 14.15 21.27
C SER A 489 2.77 15.37 21.41
N TYR A 490 1.70 15.46 20.62
CA TYR A 490 0.80 16.62 20.55
C TYR A 490 -0.66 16.23 20.30
N ASN A 491 -1.01 14.96 20.50
CA ASN A 491 -2.34 14.43 20.21
C ASN A 491 -3.23 14.47 21.47
N THR A 492 -4.54 14.68 21.28
CA THR A 492 -5.47 14.91 22.40
C THR A 492 -5.57 13.71 23.35
N MET A 493 -5.47 12.47 22.84
CA MET A 493 -5.60 11.25 23.65
C MET A 493 -4.36 11.03 24.52
N SER A 494 -3.17 11.31 23.97
CA SER A 494 -1.92 11.35 24.72
C SER A 494 -1.98 12.36 25.85
N GLU A 495 -2.43 13.60 25.58
CA GLU A 495 -2.51 14.67 26.58
C GLU A 495 -3.44 14.31 27.75
N ARG A 496 -4.62 13.73 27.46
CA ARG A 496 -5.60 13.33 28.49
C ARG A 496 -5.07 12.28 29.46
N ASN A 497 -4.11 11.47 29.01
CA ASN A 497 -3.58 10.34 29.76
C ASN A 497 -2.09 10.52 30.12
N ALA A 498 -1.49 11.68 29.83
CA ALA A 498 -0.05 11.94 29.99
C ALA A 498 0.45 11.75 31.44
N ASP A 499 -0.39 12.11 32.42
CA ASP A 499 -0.05 11.96 33.84
C ASP A 499 0.17 10.51 34.27
N LEU A 500 -0.43 9.55 33.56
CA LEU A 500 -0.32 8.11 33.85
C LEU A 500 1.01 7.51 33.35
N VAL A 501 1.67 8.17 32.40
CA VAL A 501 2.89 7.66 31.73
C VAL A 501 4.13 8.52 31.98
N LYS A 502 4.00 9.67 32.66
CA LYS A 502 5.07 10.66 32.82
C LYS A 502 6.35 10.09 33.44
N ASP A 503 6.21 9.17 34.38
CA ASP A 503 7.31 8.57 35.16
C ASP A 503 7.94 7.35 34.46
N LEU A 504 7.40 6.92 33.32
CA LEU A 504 7.99 5.85 32.52
C LEU A 504 9.34 6.28 31.93
N LYS A 505 10.23 5.31 31.73
CA LYS A 505 11.56 5.54 31.16
C LYS A 505 11.55 5.34 29.64
N TYR A 506 10.69 6.12 28.98
CA TYR A 506 10.52 6.15 27.53
C TYR A 506 10.69 7.57 26.98
N SER A 507 10.92 7.69 25.67
CA SER A 507 10.80 8.93 24.90
C SER A 507 9.39 9.51 24.99
N ASP A 508 9.26 10.80 24.68
CA ASP A 508 7.97 11.48 24.76
C ASP A 508 6.97 10.91 23.75
N GLU A 509 7.43 10.55 22.54
CA GLU A 509 6.61 9.89 21.52
C GLU A 509 6.07 8.53 21.99
N VAL A 510 6.93 7.70 22.60
CA VAL A 510 6.53 6.38 23.11
C VAL A 510 5.61 6.49 24.33
N LYS A 511 5.86 7.46 25.22
CA LYS A 511 4.92 7.79 26.32
C LYS A 511 3.56 8.20 25.76
N GLY A 512 3.55 9.08 24.76
CA GLY A 512 2.32 9.51 24.10
C GLY A 512 1.57 8.33 23.48
N TYR A 513 2.26 7.40 22.83
CA TYR A 513 1.65 6.17 22.30
C TYR A 513 0.95 5.33 23.37
N LEU A 514 1.64 5.08 24.49
CA LEU A 514 1.06 4.34 25.61
C LEU A 514 -0.15 5.08 26.21
N ALA A 515 -0.04 6.40 26.39
CA ALA A 515 -1.12 7.26 26.87
C ALA A 515 -2.35 7.24 25.95
N ALA A 516 -2.15 7.27 24.63
CA ALA A 516 -3.23 7.19 23.66
C ALA A 516 -3.99 5.84 23.74
N ASN A 517 -3.28 4.74 23.98
CA ASN A 517 -3.89 3.40 24.10
C ASN A 517 -4.58 3.15 25.45
N ILE A 518 -4.30 3.95 26.49
CA ILE A 518 -5.11 3.95 27.72
C ILE A 518 -6.56 4.38 27.43
N GLU A 519 -6.79 5.21 26.41
CA GLU A 519 -8.14 5.58 25.99
C GLU A 519 -8.93 4.37 25.46
N LEU A 520 -8.27 3.49 24.69
CA LEU A 520 -8.86 2.24 24.21
C LEU A 520 -9.15 1.30 25.37
N ASP A 521 -8.24 1.18 26.35
CA ASP A 521 -8.47 0.35 27.54
C ASP A 521 -9.70 0.80 28.33
N LYS A 522 -9.86 2.12 28.54
CA LYS A 522 -11.06 2.69 29.18
C LYS A 522 -12.33 2.43 28.37
N ALA A 523 -12.25 2.46 27.04
CA ALA A 523 -13.37 2.11 26.17
C ALA A 523 -13.79 0.65 26.38
N MET A 524 -12.82 -0.26 26.44
CA MET A 524 -13.05 -1.67 26.74
C MET A 524 -13.61 -1.86 28.15
N GLU A 525 -13.07 -1.19 29.17
CA GLU A 525 -13.59 -1.24 30.54
C GLU A 525 -15.08 -0.89 30.57
N TYR A 526 -15.44 0.23 29.93
CA TYR A 526 -16.82 0.67 29.79
C TYR A 526 -17.68 -0.38 29.09
N LEU A 527 -17.25 -0.89 27.93
CA LEU A 527 -17.99 -1.88 27.16
C LEU A 527 -18.26 -3.14 27.96
N LEU A 528 -17.22 -3.71 28.61
CA LEU A 528 -17.35 -4.92 29.41
C LEU A 528 -18.32 -4.71 30.59
N ALA A 529 -18.22 -3.58 31.29
CA ALA A 529 -19.12 -3.24 32.40
C ALA A 529 -20.58 -3.09 31.93
N ARG A 530 -20.79 -2.52 30.73
CA ARG A 530 -22.13 -2.38 30.14
C ARG A 530 -22.72 -3.74 29.76
N LEU A 531 -21.93 -4.62 29.16
CA LEU A 531 -22.32 -6.00 28.82
C LEU A 531 -22.61 -6.82 30.06
N GLU A 532 -21.82 -6.68 31.11
CA GLU A 532 -22.04 -7.36 32.40
C GLU A 532 -23.35 -6.92 33.03
N LYS A 533 -23.58 -5.60 33.12
CA LYS A 533 -24.83 -5.05 33.67
C LYS A 533 -26.06 -5.48 32.89
N ALA A 534 -25.93 -5.71 31.59
CA ALA A 534 -26.99 -6.22 30.73
C ALA A 534 -27.15 -7.76 30.76
N GLY A 535 -26.27 -8.48 31.47
CA GLY A 535 -26.26 -9.94 31.51
C GLY A 535 -25.83 -10.61 30.20
N LYS A 536 -25.05 -9.90 29.36
CA LYS A 536 -24.65 -10.36 28.02
C LYS A 536 -23.16 -10.66 27.87
N LEU A 537 -22.33 -10.30 28.85
CA LEU A 537 -20.88 -10.47 28.81
C LEU A 537 -20.46 -11.93 28.52
N ASP A 538 -21.10 -12.89 29.18
CA ASP A 538 -20.76 -14.32 29.04
C ASP A 538 -21.20 -14.90 27.68
N ASN A 539 -22.17 -14.29 27.01
CA ASN A 539 -22.71 -14.70 25.70
C ASN A 539 -22.37 -13.68 24.60
N THR A 540 -21.20 -13.07 24.69
CA THR A 540 -20.64 -12.16 23.67
C THR A 540 -19.21 -12.57 23.37
N LEU A 541 -18.91 -12.81 22.10
CA LEU A 541 -17.55 -12.97 21.60
C LEU A 541 -17.01 -11.59 21.22
N ILE A 542 -15.89 -11.22 21.85
CA ILE A 542 -15.19 -9.97 21.57
C ILE A 542 -13.89 -10.32 20.86
N CYS A 543 -13.73 -9.78 19.65
CA CYS A 543 -12.52 -9.85 18.84
C CYS A 543 -11.94 -8.43 18.75
N LEU A 544 -10.70 -8.24 19.19
CA LEU A 544 -9.97 -6.98 19.06
C LEU A 544 -8.60 -7.27 18.45
N THR A 545 -8.25 -6.55 17.39
CA THR A 545 -6.94 -6.64 16.74
C THR A 545 -6.57 -5.30 16.10
N ASP A 546 -5.36 -5.18 15.59
CA ASP A 546 -4.87 -4.00 14.89
C ASP A 546 -5.24 -3.98 13.40
N ASP A 547 -5.22 -2.79 12.82
CA ASP A 547 -5.17 -2.56 11.37
C ASP A 547 -3.73 -2.68 10.82
N HIS A 548 -2.77 -2.15 11.57
CA HIS A 548 -1.34 -2.22 11.30
C HIS A 548 -0.52 -1.89 12.56
N TYR A 549 0.79 -2.19 12.52
CA TYR A 549 1.74 -1.72 13.53
C TYR A 549 1.81 -0.18 13.57
N PRO A 550 2.24 0.44 14.70
CA PRO A 550 2.28 1.90 14.85
C PRO A 550 3.44 2.54 14.08
N TYR A 551 3.39 2.53 12.75
CA TYR A 551 4.46 3.04 11.87
C TYR A 551 4.78 4.53 12.09
N SER A 552 3.90 5.32 12.70
CA SER A 552 4.22 6.71 13.07
C SER A 552 5.31 6.82 14.14
N LEU A 553 5.69 5.70 14.78
CA LEU A 553 6.84 5.61 15.70
C LEU A 553 8.16 5.35 14.96
N ASP A 554 8.15 5.04 13.67
CA ASP A 554 9.35 4.64 12.92
C ASP A 554 10.40 5.76 12.87
N GLU A 555 9.97 7.02 12.73
CA GLU A 555 10.86 8.18 12.74
C GLU A 555 11.62 8.35 14.09
N PHE A 556 11.15 7.70 15.15
CA PHE A 556 11.68 7.79 16.52
C PHE A 556 12.31 6.47 17.00
N ASP A 557 12.38 5.44 16.14
CA ASP A 557 12.72 4.06 16.54
C ASP A 557 11.86 3.55 17.70
N GLY A 558 10.62 4.07 17.82
CA GLY A 558 9.79 3.89 19.00
C GLY A 558 9.27 2.46 19.18
N VAL A 559 9.10 1.69 18.10
CA VAL A 559 8.76 0.26 18.19
C VAL A 559 9.90 -0.54 18.82
N SER A 560 11.16 -0.25 18.45
CA SER A 560 12.33 -0.86 19.10
C SER A 560 12.47 -0.46 20.56
N GLU A 561 12.13 0.79 20.87
CA GLU A 561 12.13 1.29 22.24
C GLU A 561 11.09 0.57 23.10
N LEU A 562 9.86 0.43 22.61
CA LEU A 562 8.79 -0.38 23.24
C LEU A 562 9.23 -1.83 23.45
N ALA A 563 9.86 -2.43 22.44
CA ALA A 563 10.36 -3.80 22.49
C ALA A 563 11.59 -3.99 23.39
N GLY A 564 12.28 -2.91 23.76
CA GLY A 564 13.53 -2.95 24.52
C GLY A 564 14.74 -3.47 23.74
N HIS A 565 14.63 -3.64 22.42
CA HIS A 565 15.69 -4.11 21.54
C HIS A 565 15.41 -3.67 20.09
N LYS A 566 16.43 -3.74 19.22
CA LYS A 566 16.25 -3.36 17.81
C LYS A 566 15.34 -4.38 17.11
N VAL A 567 14.18 -3.91 16.69
CA VAL A 567 13.17 -4.72 15.99
C VAL A 567 13.57 -4.90 14.53
N ASP A 568 13.41 -6.13 14.02
CA ASP A 568 13.54 -6.43 12.59
C ASP A 568 12.38 -5.84 11.78
N ALA A 569 12.72 -5.02 10.78
CA ALA A 569 11.74 -4.35 9.91
C ALA A 569 11.15 -5.24 8.81
N THR A 570 11.56 -6.52 8.72
CA THR A 570 10.99 -7.44 7.72
C THR A 570 9.81 -8.24 8.29
N PHE A 571 9.96 -8.75 9.51
CA PHE A 571 9.01 -9.67 10.11
C PHE A 571 8.56 -9.22 11.49
N GLU A 572 9.50 -8.89 12.37
CA GLU A 572 9.20 -8.68 13.79
C GLU A 572 8.34 -7.45 14.04
N GLN A 573 8.54 -6.37 13.28
CA GLN A 573 7.71 -5.16 13.40
C GLN A 573 6.21 -5.42 13.22
N TYR A 574 5.86 -6.47 12.47
CA TYR A 574 4.48 -6.87 12.22
C TYR A 574 3.94 -7.84 13.28
N LYS A 575 4.75 -8.32 14.22
CA LYS A 575 4.30 -9.21 15.29
C LYS A 575 3.43 -8.40 16.26
N ASN A 576 2.19 -8.85 16.47
CA ASN A 576 1.20 -8.09 17.22
C ASN A 576 0.33 -9.00 18.11
N ALA A 577 -0.77 -8.46 18.64
CA ALA A 577 -1.73 -9.17 19.47
C ALA A 577 -3.12 -9.24 18.82
N TRP A 578 -3.71 -10.43 18.89
CA TRP A 578 -5.12 -10.67 18.59
C TRP A 578 -5.82 -11.10 19.87
N LEU A 579 -6.76 -10.28 20.35
CA LEU A 579 -7.55 -10.54 21.53
C LEU A 579 -8.87 -11.19 21.10
N LEU A 580 -9.03 -12.47 21.41
CA LEU A 580 -10.28 -13.21 21.24
C LEU A 580 -10.76 -13.68 22.61
N TRP A 581 -11.86 -13.09 23.10
CA TRP A 581 -12.27 -13.22 24.50
C TRP A 581 -13.80 -13.21 24.68
N SER A 582 -14.28 -13.85 25.75
CA SER A 582 -15.66 -13.77 26.23
C SER A 582 -15.68 -13.89 27.76
N GLY A 583 -16.68 -13.30 28.45
CA GLY A 583 -16.82 -13.43 29.90
C GLY A 583 -17.02 -14.87 30.39
N SER A 584 -17.47 -15.75 29.48
CA SER A 584 -17.62 -17.18 29.73
C SER A 584 -16.26 -17.91 29.85
N MET A 585 -15.17 -17.32 29.34
CA MET A 585 -13.83 -17.90 29.43
C MET A 585 -13.30 -17.80 30.86
N LYS A 586 -12.79 -18.92 31.40
CA LYS A 586 -12.25 -19.00 32.78
C LYS A 586 -10.77 -19.37 32.84
N LYS A 587 -10.18 -19.75 31.70
CA LYS A 587 -8.77 -20.13 31.57
C LYS A 587 -8.26 -19.69 30.21
N PRO A 588 -6.99 -19.25 30.11
CA PRO A 588 -6.38 -18.93 28.84
C PRO A 588 -6.26 -20.16 27.94
N VAL A 589 -6.36 -19.93 26.63
CA VAL A 589 -6.06 -20.93 25.60
C VAL A 589 -4.78 -20.49 24.89
N LYS A 590 -3.69 -21.24 25.04
CA LYS A 590 -2.42 -20.92 24.38
C LYS A 590 -2.43 -21.38 22.94
N VAL A 591 -2.06 -20.48 22.03
CA VAL A 591 -2.02 -20.73 20.59
C VAL A 591 -0.63 -20.36 20.06
N ASN A 592 0.17 -21.39 19.79
CA ASN A 592 1.55 -21.21 19.32
C ASN A 592 1.66 -21.24 17.79
N THR A 593 0.56 -21.54 17.10
CA THR A 593 0.46 -21.55 15.64
C THR A 593 0.77 -20.15 15.09
N TYR A 594 1.63 -20.08 14.07
CA TYR A 594 1.85 -18.85 13.32
C TYR A 594 0.55 -18.47 12.59
N CYS A 595 0.10 -17.24 12.75
CA CYS A 595 -1.14 -16.77 12.13
C CYS A 595 -1.06 -15.28 11.82
N SER A 596 -1.99 -14.80 10.99
CA SER A 596 -2.10 -13.38 10.66
C SER A 596 -3.52 -12.85 10.65
N SER A 597 -3.66 -11.54 10.41
CA SER A 597 -4.94 -10.86 10.20
C SER A 597 -5.84 -11.56 9.17
N LEU A 598 -5.26 -12.24 8.17
CA LEU A 598 -6.02 -13.00 7.17
C LEU A 598 -6.76 -14.21 7.77
N ASP A 599 -6.19 -14.81 8.83
CA ASP A 599 -6.71 -16.03 9.45
C ASP A 599 -7.89 -15.77 10.42
N ILE A 600 -8.17 -14.49 10.73
CA ILE A 600 -9.18 -14.10 11.70
C ILE A 600 -10.59 -14.52 11.25
N LEU A 601 -11.00 -14.11 10.05
CA LEU A 601 -12.34 -14.42 9.54
C LEU A 601 -12.63 -15.93 9.48
N PRO A 602 -11.81 -16.78 8.86
CA PRO A 602 -12.09 -18.23 8.82
C PRO A 602 -12.09 -18.87 10.21
N THR A 603 -11.20 -18.45 11.11
CA THR A 603 -11.17 -18.97 12.49
C THR A 603 -12.44 -18.60 13.26
N ILE A 604 -12.83 -17.32 13.26
CA ILE A 604 -14.05 -16.85 13.94
C ILE A 604 -15.29 -17.47 13.30
N SER A 605 -15.33 -17.61 11.97
CA SER A 605 -16.45 -18.27 11.27
C SER A 605 -16.63 -19.71 11.75
N ASN A 606 -15.55 -20.48 11.86
CA ASN A 606 -15.60 -21.83 12.38
C ASN A 606 -16.04 -21.87 13.86
N MET A 607 -15.51 -21.00 14.71
CA MET A 607 -15.84 -20.95 16.14
C MET A 607 -17.30 -20.52 16.41
N LEU A 608 -17.85 -19.65 15.59
CA LEU A 608 -19.27 -19.27 15.61
C LEU A 608 -20.17 -20.32 14.94
N GLY A 609 -19.59 -21.30 14.23
CA GLY A 609 -20.33 -22.31 13.48
C GLY A 609 -21.05 -21.77 12.25
N LEU A 610 -20.47 -20.76 11.61
CA LEU A 610 -20.95 -20.15 10.36
C LEU A 610 -20.61 -21.05 9.15
N GLU A 611 -21.41 -20.93 8.08
CA GLU A 611 -21.11 -21.59 6.81
C GLU A 611 -20.18 -20.70 5.97
N TYR A 612 -19.03 -21.25 5.55
CA TYR A 612 -18.07 -20.61 4.66
C TYR A 612 -17.34 -21.66 3.80
N ASP A 613 -16.78 -21.24 2.67
CA ASP A 613 -15.92 -22.11 1.85
C ASP A 613 -14.44 -21.76 2.04
N SER A 614 -13.75 -22.58 2.84
CA SER A 614 -12.34 -22.40 3.20
C SER A 614 -11.35 -22.48 2.04
N ARG A 615 -11.80 -22.90 0.84
CA ARG A 615 -10.97 -22.94 -0.38
C ARG A 615 -10.90 -21.59 -1.09
N MET A 616 -11.81 -20.68 -0.78
CA MET A 616 -11.93 -19.38 -1.45
C MET A 616 -11.36 -18.21 -0.64
N LEU A 617 -10.74 -18.46 0.51
CA LEU A 617 -10.10 -17.46 1.36
C LEU A 617 -8.58 -17.55 1.25
N ALA A 618 -7.89 -16.43 1.50
CA ALA A 618 -6.42 -16.43 1.57
C ALA A 618 -5.94 -16.91 2.95
N GLY A 619 -6.63 -16.49 4.01
CA GLY A 619 -6.41 -16.99 5.35
C GLY A 619 -7.05 -18.35 5.61
N THR A 620 -6.70 -18.93 6.75
CA THR A 620 -7.07 -20.28 7.16
C THR A 620 -7.51 -20.31 8.62
N ASP A 621 -8.30 -21.30 9.02
CA ASP A 621 -8.59 -21.49 10.45
C ASP A 621 -7.31 -21.91 11.19
N VAL A 622 -6.91 -21.11 12.19
CA VAL A 622 -5.69 -21.31 13.00
C VAL A 622 -5.67 -22.66 13.72
N PHE A 623 -6.84 -23.24 14.00
CA PHE A 623 -6.98 -24.56 14.64
C PHE A 623 -7.28 -25.68 13.62
N GLY A 624 -7.20 -25.37 12.33
CA GLY A 624 -7.44 -26.30 11.24
C GLY A 624 -6.26 -27.22 10.93
N ASN A 625 -6.42 -28.00 9.86
CA ASN A 625 -5.44 -28.94 9.32
C ASN A 625 -4.42 -28.32 8.34
N LYS A 626 -4.58 -27.05 7.98
CA LYS A 626 -3.70 -26.39 7.01
C LYS A 626 -2.41 -25.93 7.70
N GLU A 627 -1.29 -26.12 7.02
CA GLU A 627 0.00 -25.63 7.50
C GLU A 627 0.00 -24.08 7.58
N PRO A 628 0.41 -23.50 8.72
CA PRO A 628 0.58 -22.07 8.94
C PRO A 628 1.39 -21.40 7.83
N PHE A 629 0.87 -20.29 7.33
CA PHE A 629 1.55 -19.53 6.28
C PHE A 629 1.16 -18.06 6.32
N ILE A 630 2.08 -17.23 6.82
CA ILE A 630 1.93 -15.79 6.86
C ILE A 630 2.63 -15.20 5.64
N VAL A 631 1.96 -14.30 4.93
CA VAL A 631 2.53 -13.57 3.79
C VAL A 631 2.52 -12.07 4.07
N PHE A 632 3.54 -11.38 3.58
CA PHE A 632 3.72 -9.94 3.73
C PHE A 632 3.55 -9.23 2.39
N ALA A 633 3.24 -7.93 2.42
CA ALA A 633 3.00 -7.14 1.21
C ALA A 633 4.16 -7.19 0.21
N ASP A 634 5.40 -7.25 0.70
CA ASP A 634 6.61 -7.35 -0.10
C ASP A 634 6.90 -8.76 -0.64
N ARG A 635 5.97 -9.70 -0.46
CA ARG A 635 6.05 -11.13 -0.83
C ARG A 635 7.02 -11.96 0.02
N SER A 636 7.55 -11.42 1.11
CA SER A 636 8.17 -12.24 2.17
C SER A 636 7.12 -13.13 2.83
N TRP A 637 7.56 -14.21 3.48
CA TRP A 637 6.63 -15.13 4.17
C TRP A 637 7.25 -15.83 5.38
N ILE A 638 6.39 -16.29 6.28
CA ILE A 638 6.71 -17.19 7.39
C ILE A 638 5.87 -18.46 7.24
N SER A 639 6.52 -19.63 7.29
CA SER A 639 5.90 -20.94 7.29
C SER A 639 5.99 -21.59 8.69
N GLN A 640 5.56 -22.84 8.81
CA GLN A 640 5.82 -23.64 10.00
C GLN A 640 7.32 -23.94 10.25
N ASN A 641 8.16 -23.96 9.21
CA ASN A 641 9.57 -24.36 9.33
C ASN A 641 10.57 -23.20 9.27
N GLY A 642 10.19 -22.02 8.78
CA GLY A 642 11.12 -20.91 8.62
C GLY A 642 10.51 -19.65 8.04
N LYS A 643 11.38 -18.70 7.71
CA LYS A 643 11.04 -17.40 7.12
C LYS A 643 11.85 -17.14 5.86
N TYR A 644 11.23 -16.52 4.86
CA TYR A 644 11.87 -16.11 3.61
C TYR A 644 11.72 -14.61 3.40
N ASN A 645 12.85 -13.92 3.25
CA ASN A 645 12.90 -12.51 2.93
C ASN A 645 12.98 -12.34 1.41
N ALA A 646 11.89 -11.86 0.80
CA ALA A 646 11.81 -11.69 -0.65
C ALA A 646 12.73 -10.58 -1.18
N SER A 647 13.09 -9.60 -0.34
CA SER A 647 14.02 -8.52 -0.72
C SER A 647 15.46 -9.01 -0.85
N THR A 648 15.90 -9.93 0.00
CA THR A 648 17.27 -10.48 -0.02
C THR A 648 17.37 -11.84 -0.71
N GLY A 649 16.26 -12.55 -0.89
CA GLY A 649 16.23 -13.94 -1.35
C GLY A 649 16.69 -14.95 -0.29
N GLU A 650 16.83 -14.54 0.97
CA GLU A 650 17.35 -15.37 2.05
C GLU A 650 16.24 -16.15 2.76
N TYR A 651 16.45 -17.46 2.95
CA TYR A 651 15.62 -18.32 3.77
C TYR A 651 16.34 -18.69 5.08
N THR A 652 15.65 -18.50 6.21
CA THR A 652 16.12 -18.87 7.54
C THR A 652 15.18 -19.90 8.17
N ALA A 653 15.66 -21.11 8.41
CA ALA A 653 14.90 -22.14 9.13
C ALA A 653 14.79 -21.80 10.63
N PHE A 654 13.66 -22.13 11.25
CA PHE A 654 13.48 -22.05 12.69
C PHE A 654 14.27 -23.13 13.42
N LYS A 655 14.67 -22.82 14.65
CA LYS A 655 15.37 -23.77 15.52
C LYS A 655 14.43 -24.93 15.86
N GLY A 656 14.79 -26.14 15.44
CA GLY A 656 13.99 -27.34 15.68
C GLY A 656 12.97 -27.64 14.58
N ALA A 657 13.02 -26.96 13.43
CA ALA A 657 12.20 -27.29 12.27
C ALA A 657 12.40 -28.77 11.86
N LYS A 658 11.30 -29.46 11.51
CA LYS A 658 11.32 -30.88 11.14
C LYS A 658 11.92 -31.13 9.75
N GLY A 659 12.01 -30.09 8.92
CA GLY A 659 12.58 -30.13 7.58
C GLY A 659 12.88 -28.72 7.06
N LYS A 660 13.45 -28.66 5.85
CA LYS A 660 13.62 -27.41 5.10
C LYS A 660 12.43 -27.25 4.16
N ASP A 661 11.87 -26.05 4.10
CA ASP A 661 10.81 -25.75 3.15
C ASP A 661 11.29 -25.82 1.70
N ASP A 662 10.36 -26.18 0.81
CA ASP A 662 10.49 -25.95 -0.62
C ASP A 662 10.16 -24.49 -0.93
N ILE A 663 11.22 -23.69 -1.10
CA ILE A 663 11.10 -22.23 -1.31
C ILE A 663 10.35 -21.92 -2.61
N ASP A 664 10.53 -22.74 -3.66
CA ASP A 664 9.86 -22.51 -4.95
C ASP A 664 8.35 -22.74 -4.82
N GLU A 665 7.96 -23.80 -4.11
CA GLU A 665 6.56 -24.12 -3.82
C GLU A 665 5.91 -23.01 -2.98
N LEU A 666 6.57 -22.55 -1.91
CA LEU A 666 6.03 -21.51 -1.03
C LEU A 666 6.02 -20.12 -1.67
N ASN A 667 6.99 -19.80 -2.54
CA ASN A 667 6.96 -18.58 -3.35
C ASN A 667 5.80 -18.59 -4.35
N ASN A 668 5.49 -19.75 -4.95
CA ASN A 668 4.32 -19.90 -5.80
C ASN A 668 3.03 -19.79 -5.01
N ARG A 669 2.93 -20.43 -3.84
CA ARG A 669 1.79 -20.29 -2.91
C ARG A 669 1.58 -18.82 -2.55
N CYS A 670 2.63 -18.12 -2.15
CA CYS A 670 2.59 -16.68 -1.84
C CYS A 670 2.01 -15.89 -3.02
N ASN A 671 2.56 -16.03 -4.23
CA ASN A 671 2.04 -15.33 -5.42
C ASN A 671 0.58 -15.68 -5.76
N ASN A 672 0.18 -16.93 -5.56
CA ASN A 672 -1.18 -17.37 -5.81
C ASN A 672 -2.17 -16.69 -4.85
N LEU A 673 -1.84 -16.55 -3.56
CA LEU A 673 -2.72 -15.88 -2.59
C LEU A 673 -3.02 -14.43 -2.99
N PHE A 674 -2.01 -13.69 -3.45
CA PHE A 674 -2.20 -12.33 -3.96
C PHE A 674 -3.04 -12.32 -5.25
N THR A 675 -2.71 -13.21 -6.19
CA THR A 675 -3.42 -13.31 -7.47
C THR A 675 -4.90 -13.66 -7.27
N VAL A 676 -5.20 -14.65 -6.43
CA VAL A 676 -6.55 -15.11 -6.10
C VAL A 676 -7.34 -14.00 -5.42
N SER A 677 -6.77 -13.35 -4.39
CA SER A 677 -7.44 -12.26 -3.67
C SER A 677 -7.79 -11.08 -4.60
N ARG A 678 -6.85 -10.69 -5.47
CA ARG A 678 -7.08 -9.69 -6.52
C ARG A 678 -8.21 -10.11 -7.45
N MET A 679 -8.22 -11.37 -7.91
CA MET A 679 -9.21 -11.85 -8.88
C MET A 679 -10.61 -11.94 -8.29
N ILE A 680 -10.73 -12.29 -7.00
CA ILE A 680 -11.99 -12.24 -6.25
C ILE A 680 -12.56 -10.82 -6.28
N LEU A 681 -11.74 -9.81 -5.96
CA LEU A 681 -12.12 -8.40 -5.99
C LEU A 681 -12.48 -7.92 -7.42
N ASP A 682 -11.62 -8.21 -8.40
CA ASP A 682 -11.75 -7.67 -9.75
C ASP A 682 -12.93 -8.27 -10.54
N ASN A 683 -13.37 -9.49 -10.20
CA ASN A 683 -14.39 -10.22 -10.96
C ASN A 683 -15.66 -10.55 -10.15
N ASN A 684 -15.79 -10.07 -8.91
CA ASN A 684 -16.94 -10.37 -8.04
C ASN A 684 -17.24 -11.88 -7.95
N VAL A 685 -16.19 -12.67 -7.71
CA VAL A 685 -16.21 -14.14 -7.85
C VAL A 685 -17.24 -14.81 -6.94
N TYR A 686 -17.47 -14.25 -5.75
CA TYR A 686 -18.45 -14.79 -4.82
C TYR A 686 -19.89 -14.68 -5.34
N ALA A 687 -20.23 -13.59 -6.04
CA ALA A 687 -21.55 -13.46 -6.67
C ALA A 687 -21.78 -14.52 -7.75
N GLU A 688 -20.74 -14.87 -8.50
CA GLU A 688 -20.83 -15.95 -9.50
C GLU A 688 -21.02 -17.33 -8.85
N ALA A 689 -20.35 -17.58 -7.72
CA ALA A 689 -20.38 -18.86 -7.03
C ALA A 689 -21.66 -19.08 -6.19
N PHE A 690 -22.17 -18.03 -5.54
CA PHE A 690 -23.23 -18.14 -4.54
C PHE A 690 -24.48 -17.29 -4.85
N GLY A 691 -24.45 -16.51 -5.94
CA GLY A 691 -25.42 -15.46 -6.20
C GLY A 691 -25.06 -14.18 -5.47
N ASP A 692 -25.67 -13.06 -5.87
CA ASP A 692 -25.48 -11.80 -5.17
C ASP A 692 -26.07 -11.90 -3.77
N THR A 693 -25.21 -11.74 -2.76
CA THR A 693 -25.56 -11.93 -1.36
C THR A 693 -25.85 -10.65 -0.61
N HIS A 694 -25.84 -9.47 -1.27
CA HIS A 694 -26.13 -8.20 -0.60
C HIS A 694 -27.48 -8.26 0.12
N VAL A 695 -27.46 -8.45 1.44
CA VAL A 695 -28.66 -8.32 2.25
C VAL A 695 -28.85 -6.82 2.44
N THR A 696 -29.76 -6.24 1.64
CA THR A 696 -30.09 -4.81 1.72
C THR A 696 -30.46 -4.45 3.17
N GLY A 697 -29.57 -3.73 3.86
CA GLY A 697 -29.84 -3.07 5.13
C GLY A 697 -30.96 -2.04 4.99
N LYS A 698 -31.50 -1.57 6.11
CA LYS A 698 -32.59 -0.57 6.13
C LYS A 698 -32.09 0.85 5.92
#